data_AF-A0A951LYB9-F1
#
_entry.id   AF-A0A951LYB9-F1
#
_cell.length_a   1.000
_cell.length_b   1.000
_cell.length_c   1.000
_cell.angle_alpha   90.00
_cell.angle_beta   90.00
_cell.angle_gamma   90.00
#
_symmetry.space_group_name_H-M   'P 1'
#
loop_
_entity.id
_entity.type
_entity.pdbx_description
1 polymer ?
#
loop_
_entity_poly.entity_id
_entity_poly.type
_entity_poly.pdbx_seq_one_letter_code
_entity_poly.pdbx_strand_id
1 'polypeptide(L)'
;NVSWAVTDVHGNTATATQQVVVNDTELPTIIVSNQTANNTPGSCGATVVLNAPAVNDNCGVASVTNDHPSTTFPVGTTNVSWTVTDVHGLSKTVVQQVTVVDNEKPVITTAANQSFCNTGSGNYTVPAISASDNCGVASISFAISGATVRSGTGTNASGVFATGVSTIVWTVTDLSGNSRTGSTTVTVSSLPAVTITASSADAFCNKLTLTASGGSGTTYQWFAGSTLFANTQQIELGAANGDGVYTVYATSGGCTSAAASYNFQKQNLSSSYTILTFKDTKIGKYNKVNSGSVGVMSNGSEAEFKSGSSVTGSGSFVKAPRIDRIGSNITINQSIIGVASVTLPTMQFNTASTKNLPSANASVQNATINGNYNNLTVKKGVSVTVTGNTFGTVKLEEGASIKFTSAVLNIETLSADKGAKNGNNSYIRFAGATSIRVSNKVSLGSQVWVNPDNNQVTFYMGDLKSDEEKFTVTGGNTRVTANIYMPDGKLKVISTDADNDDHPNCNHQAHTAGNCPHRGHDHNDCDHHAHSAGDCDDDVYMTGLFIAESLESRGNTVIWNSFACGTPPAVLTGTKASSTQSVTGESVKTETSETDLKVTVMPNPSNTFFTLKFESRFETPLHLRVMDASGRVVDARSKIGANSTLQIGAGYSSGKYYAEVVQGGIRKTVQLIKGRG
;
A
#
# COMPACT_ATOMS: atom_id res chain seq x y z
N ASN A 1 105.59 36.77 -59.67
CA ASN A 1 106.95 36.66 -60.24
C ASN A 1 107.82 37.78 -59.70
N VAL A 2 109.00 37.44 -59.19
CA VAL A 2 110.01 38.41 -58.74
C VAL A 2 111.07 38.53 -59.83
N SER A 3 111.39 39.76 -60.22
CA SER A 3 112.42 40.04 -61.22
C SER A 3 113.66 40.54 -60.51
N TRP A 4 114.75 39.79 -60.64
CA TRP A 4 116.05 40.17 -60.11
C TRP A 4 116.88 40.76 -61.23
N ALA A 5 117.44 41.94 -61.00
CA ALA A 5 118.38 42.59 -61.91
C ALA A 5 119.71 42.75 -61.21
N VAL A 6 120.78 42.29 -61.86
CA VAL A 6 122.15 42.53 -61.41
C VAL A 6 122.87 43.36 -62.45
N THR A 7 123.50 44.45 -62.00
CA THR A 7 124.29 45.35 -62.83
C THR A 7 125.73 45.27 -62.36
N ASP A 8 126.65 44.94 -63.25
CA ASP A 8 128.07 44.96 -62.90
C ASP A 8 128.63 46.40 -62.87
N VAL A 9 129.86 46.55 -62.36
CA VAL A 9 130.54 47.85 -62.22
C VAL A 9 130.85 48.55 -63.55
N HIS A 10 130.64 47.88 -64.69
CA HIS A 10 130.79 48.44 -66.02
C HIS A 10 129.44 48.72 -66.70
N GLY A 11 128.32 48.57 -65.97
CA GLY A 11 126.98 48.92 -66.44
C GLY A 11 126.28 47.82 -67.23
N ASN A 12 126.80 46.60 -67.29
CA ASN A 12 126.12 45.49 -67.95
C ASN A 12 125.04 44.91 -67.02
N THR A 13 123.83 44.71 -67.55
CA THR A 13 122.72 44.17 -66.76
C THR A 13 122.34 42.77 -67.21
N ALA A 14 122.11 41.87 -66.25
CA ALA A 14 121.41 40.60 -66.48
C ALA A 14 120.18 40.52 -65.59
N THR A 15 119.10 39.96 -66.13
CA THR A 15 117.85 39.75 -65.38
C THR A 15 117.45 38.29 -65.37
N ALA A 16 117.01 37.81 -64.21
CA ALA A 16 116.40 36.49 -64.05
C ALA A 16 115.04 36.63 -63.35
N THR A 17 114.05 35.89 -63.82
CA THR A 17 112.74 35.84 -63.20
C THR A 17 112.60 34.58 -62.35
N GLN A 18 112.13 34.75 -61.12
CA GLN A 18 111.71 33.64 -60.27
C GLN A 18 110.19 33.62 -60.21
N GLN A 19 109.61 32.50 -60.64
CA GLN A 19 108.20 32.24 -60.38
C GLN A 19 108.06 31.82 -58.91
N VAL A 20 107.34 32.62 -58.14
CA VAL A 20 106.94 32.29 -56.77
C VAL A 20 105.46 31.94 -56.85
N VAL A 21 105.14 30.68 -56.56
CA VAL A 21 103.76 30.22 -56.42
C VAL A 21 103.47 30.13 -54.93
N VAL A 22 102.51 30.94 -54.47
CA VAL A 22 101.94 30.81 -53.13
C VAL A 22 100.75 29.89 -53.27
N ASN A 23 100.75 28.77 -52.54
CA ASN A 23 99.65 27.81 -52.55
C ASN A 23 99.04 27.75 -51.16
N ASP A 24 97.73 27.97 -51.09
CA ASP A 24 96.99 27.83 -49.85
C ASP A 24 96.67 26.35 -49.58
N THR A 25 96.84 25.94 -48.33
CA THR A 25 96.63 24.55 -47.88
C THR A 25 95.90 24.50 -46.54
N GLU A 26 95.56 25.64 -45.94
CA GLU A 26 94.89 25.71 -44.65
C GLU A 26 93.37 25.64 -44.87
N LEU A 27 92.66 24.78 -44.13
CA LEU A 27 91.21 24.73 -44.24
C LEU A 27 90.57 25.93 -43.53
N PRO A 28 89.46 26.49 -44.05
CA PRO A 28 88.71 27.53 -43.36
C PRO A 28 88.18 27.05 -42.01
N THR A 29 88.01 27.98 -41.07
CA THR A 29 87.39 27.73 -39.76
C THR A 29 85.90 28.06 -39.78
N ILE A 30 85.10 27.25 -39.09
CA ILE A 30 83.65 27.45 -38.93
C ILE A 30 83.22 27.04 -37.52
N ILE A 31 82.41 27.88 -36.88
CA ILE A 31 81.82 27.66 -35.56
C ILE A 31 80.31 27.89 -35.67
N VAL A 32 79.52 26.91 -35.25
CA VAL A 32 78.06 26.97 -35.22
C VAL A 32 77.52 26.42 -33.90
N SER A 33 76.47 27.05 -33.37
CA SER A 33 75.83 26.65 -32.11
C SER A 33 74.49 25.95 -32.38
N ASN A 34 74.18 24.93 -31.58
CA ASN A 34 72.88 24.27 -31.61
C ASN A 34 71.75 25.26 -31.23
N GLN A 35 70.54 25.01 -31.74
CA GLN A 35 69.35 25.79 -31.45
C GLN A 35 68.23 24.91 -30.91
N THR A 36 67.40 25.46 -30.04
CA THR A 36 66.19 24.80 -29.54
C THR A 36 65.00 25.74 -29.67
N ALA A 37 63.88 25.23 -30.16
CA ALA A 37 62.62 25.96 -30.29
C ALA A 37 61.45 25.09 -29.81
N ASN A 38 60.33 25.71 -29.44
CA ASN A 38 59.07 24.98 -29.27
C ASN A 38 58.32 24.92 -30.59
N ASN A 39 57.46 23.92 -30.77
CA ASN A 39 56.53 23.88 -31.90
C ASN A 39 55.63 25.13 -31.95
N THR A 40 55.22 25.48 -33.16
CA THR A 40 54.21 26.52 -33.38
C THR A 40 52.84 25.98 -32.94
N PRO A 41 52.02 26.75 -32.19
CA PRO A 41 50.70 26.30 -31.76
C PRO A 41 49.85 25.74 -32.91
N GLY A 42 49.31 24.54 -32.72
CA GLY A 42 48.50 23.82 -33.70
C GLY A 42 49.27 23.15 -34.85
N SER A 43 50.61 23.21 -34.86
CA SER A 43 51.45 22.60 -35.91
C SER A 43 52.51 21.67 -35.33
N CYS A 44 52.80 20.53 -35.98
CA CYS A 44 53.89 19.64 -35.55
C CYS A 44 55.27 20.04 -36.09
N GLY A 45 55.67 21.27 -35.77
CA GLY A 45 56.93 21.84 -36.17
C GLY A 45 57.00 23.32 -35.82
N ALA A 46 58.18 23.91 -35.99
CA ALA A 46 58.44 25.31 -35.72
C ALA A 46 59.07 25.98 -36.94
N THR A 47 58.81 27.28 -37.10
CA THR A 47 59.64 28.12 -37.97
C THR A 47 60.87 28.57 -37.18
N VAL A 48 62.05 28.12 -37.58
CA VAL A 48 63.33 28.48 -36.96
C VAL A 48 64.20 29.21 -37.97
N VAL A 49 64.65 30.40 -37.60
CA VAL A 49 65.63 31.16 -38.38
C VAL A 49 67.02 30.73 -37.91
N LEU A 50 67.78 30.08 -38.79
CA LEU A 50 69.14 29.67 -38.51
C LEU A 50 70.05 30.89 -38.35
N ASN A 51 70.81 30.94 -37.26
CA ASN A 51 71.84 31.96 -37.08
C ASN A 51 73.02 31.66 -38.01
N ALA A 52 73.53 32.68 -38.70
CA ALA A 52 74.72 32.53 -39.55
C ALA A 52 75.92 32.03 -38.72
N PRO A 53 76.69 31.04 -39.20
CA PRO A 53 77.86 30.55 -38.49
C PRO A 53 78.99 31.58 -38.51
N ALA A 54 79.85 31.55 -37.50
CA ALA A 54 81.07 32.35 -37.50
C ALA A 54 82.14 31.62 -38.33
N VAL A 55 82.66 32.27 -39.36
CA VAL A 55 83.66 31.71 -40.28
C VAL A 55 84.88 32.61 -40.39
N ASN A 56 86.06 32.02 -40.60
CA ASN A 56 87.28 32.78 -40.84
C ASN A 56 88.30 31.94 -41.64
N ASP A 57 89.17 32.62 -42.40
CA ASP A 57 90.24 32.02 -43.19
C ASP A 57 91.41 33.02 -43.36
N ASN A 58 92.63 32.54 -43.58
CA ASN A 58 93.83 33.39 -43.71
C ASN A 58 93.92 34.11 -45.08
N CYS A 59 93.27 33.57 -46.11
CA CYS A 59 93.28 34.07 -47.49
C CYS A 59 91.91 34.62 -47.92
N GLY A 60 90.84 34.16 -47.29
CA GLY A 60 89.49 34.70 -47.41
C GLY A 60 88.44 33.63 -47.67
N VAL A 61 87.19 33.92 -47.30
CA VAL A 61 86.05 32.99 -47.46
C VAL A 61 85.32 33.28 -48.77
N ALA A 62 85.12 32.27 -49.61
CA ALA A 62 84.37 32.39 -50.87
C ALA A 62 82.87 32.15 -50.70
N SER A 63 82.47 31.15 -49.88
CA SER A 63 81.05 30.85 -49.66
C SER A 63 80.79 30.14 -48.34
N VAL A 64 79.56 30.32 -47.84
CA VAL A 64 79.00 29.62 -46.69
C VAL A 64 77.61 29.14 -47.07
N THR A 65 77.39 27.83 -47.06
CA THR A 65 76.12 27.20 -47.44
C THR A 65 75.67 26.20 -46.38
N ASN A 66 74.38 25.87 -46.38
CA ASN A 66 73.83 24.76 -45.62
C ASN A 66 72.92 23.88 -46.47
N ASP A 67 72.66 22.67 -46.00
CA ASP A 67 71.85 21.65 -46.65
C ASP A 67 70.34 21.72 -46.32
N HIS A 68 69.90 22.70 -45.53
CA HIS A 68 68.50 22.85 -45.10
C HIS A 68 67.84 24.12 -45.67
N PRO A 69 67.22 24.04 -46.87
CA PRO A 69 66.66 25.21 -47.56
C PRO A 69 65.36 25.75 -46.95
N SER A 70 64.72 25.01 -46.04
CA SER A 70 63.47 25.42 -45.39
C SER A 70 63.71 26.21 -44.10
N THR A 71 62.79 27.09 -43.74
CA THR A 71 62.74 27.70 -42.40
C THR A 71 61.87 26.91 -41.42
N THR A 72 61.20 25.85 -41.88
CA THR A 72 60.37 24.98 -41.04
C THR A 72 61.12 23.72 -40.62
N PHE A 73 61.05 23.40 -39.34
CA PHE A 73 61.66 22.23 -38.73
C PHE A 73 60.57 21.39 -38.06
N PRO A 74 60.46 20.08 -38.36
CA PRO A 74 59.55 19.20 -37.64
C PRO A 74 59.99 19.02 -36.19
N VAL A 75 59.07 18.60 -35.32
CA VAL A 75 59.41 18.21 -33.94
C VAL A 75 60.44 17.08 -33.94
N GLY A 76 61.41 17.18 -33.03
CA GLY A 76 62.61 16.32 -32.98
C GLY A 76 63.89 17.09 -33.31
N THR A 77 64.97 16.35 -33.55
CA THR A 77 66.28 16.93 -33.88
C THR A 77 66.55 16.82 -35.38
N THR A 78 66.78 17.95 -36.03
CA THR A 78 67.24 18.05 -37.42
C THR A 78 68.72 18.45 -37.42
N ASN A 79 69.53 17.71 -38.17
CA ASN A 79 70.94 18.01 -38.37
C ASN A 79 71.08 18.87 -39.63
N VAL A 80 71.71 20.04 -39.50
CA VAL A 80 72.00 20.97 -40.60
C VAL A 80 73.50 21.01 -40.82
N SER A 81 73.97 20.62 -42.01
CA SER A 81 75.39 20.61 -42.36
C SER A 81 75.78 21.94 -43.00
N TRP A 82 76.61 22.71 -42.31
CA TRP A 82 77.19 23.94 -42.84
C TRP A 82 78.52 23.65 -43.52
N THR A 83 78.69 24.12 -44.76
CA THR A 83 79.95 24.03 -45.51
C THR A 83 80.49 25.43 -45.78
N VAL A 84 81.72 25.69 -45.33
CA VAL A 84 82.49 26.89 -45.67
C VAL A 84 83.55 26.51 -46.68
N THR A 85 83.71 27.32 -47.72
CA THR A 85 84.74 27.17 -48.76
C THR A 85 85.54 28.45 -48.87
N ASP A 86 86.88 28.36 -48.85
CA ASP A 86 87.78 29.50 -49.06
C ASP A 86 87.88 29.91 -50.55
N VAL A 87 88.63 30.99 -50.82
CA VAL A 87 88.87 31.49 -52.19
C VAL A 87 89.76 30.60 -53.06
N HIS A 88 90.40 29.59 -52.48
CA HIS A 88 91.27 28.63 -53.15
C HIS A 88 90.61 27.25 -53.35
N GLY A 89 89.37 27.08 -52.89
CA GLY A 89 88.53 25.89 -53.08
C GLY A 89 88.66 24.84 -51.98
N LEU A 90 89.30 25.12 -50.84
CA LEU A 90 89.31 24.19 -49.71
C LEU A 90 88.06 24.38 -48.86
N SER A 91 87.48 23.28 -48.38
CA SER A 91 86.20 23.29 -47.66
C SER A 91 86.25 22.59 -46.31
N LYS A 92 85.46 23.10 -45.36
CA LYS A 92 85.21 22.46 -44.07
C LYS A 92 83.71 22.39 -43.77
N THR A 93 83.26 21.26 -43.24
CA THR A 93 81.85 21.01 -42.90
C THR A 93 81.66 20.79 -41.41
N VAL A 94 80.64 21.41 -40.81
CA VAL A 94 80.23 21.22 -39.40
C VAL A 94 78.71 21.06 -39.30
N VAL A 95 78.25 20.15 -38.44
CA VAL A 95 76.83 19.89 -38.20
C VAL A 95 76.31 20.75 -37.05
N GLN A 96 75.23 21.50 -37.30
CA GLN A 96 74.40 22.16 -36.31
C GLN A 96 73.19 21.29 -35.97
N GLN A 97 72.88 21.10 -34.69
CA GLN A 97 71.63 20.46 -34.27
C GLN A 97 70.57 21.51 -33.99
N VAL A 98 69.41 21.37 -34.65
CA VAL A 98 68.20 22.15 -34.38
C VAL A 98 67.18 21.21 -33.76
N THR A 99 66.83 21.45 -32.49
CA THR A 99 65.85 20.63 -31.76
C THR A 99 64.55 21.39 -31.59
N VAL A 100 63.47 20.89 -32.17
CA VAL A 100 62.12 21.40 -31.92
C VAL A 100 61.45 20.49 -30.89
N VAL A 101 61.04 21.08 -29.76
CA VAL A 101 60.32 20.38 -28.68
C VAL A 101 58.84 20.69 -28.81
N ASP A 102 58.01 19.66 -28.76
CA ASP A 102 56.58 19.84 -28.66
C ASP A 102 56.17 20.03 -27.20
N ASN A 103 55.58 21.19 -26.92
CA ASN A 103 55.12 21.58 -25.59
C ASN A 103 53.60 21.76 -25.52
N GLU A 104 52.89 21.45 -26.60
CA GLU A 104 51.44 21.56 -26.66
C GLU A 104 50.84 20.31 -26.00
N LYS A 105 49.81 20.50 -25.16
CA LYS A 105 49.13 19.35 -24.54
C LYS A 105 48.02 18.85 -25.46
N PRO A 106 47.75 17.54 -25.48
CA PRO A 106 46.60 17.00 -26.17
C PRO A 106 45.29 17.67 -25.78
N VAL A 107 44.33 17.68 -26.71
CA VAL A 107 42.94 18.06 -26.49
C VAL A 107 42.12 16.80 -26.26
N ILE A 108 41.26 16.80 -25.23
CA ILE A 108 40.34 15.71 -24.90
C ILE A 108 38.91 16.26 -24.77
N THR A 109 37.96 15.57 -25.39
CA THR A 109 36.52 15.81 -25.21
C THR A 109 35.88 14.59 -24.60
N THR A 110 35.33 14.73 -23.39
CA THR A 110 34.61 13.66 -22.69
C THR A 110 33.10 13.80 -22.88
N ALA A 111 32.39 12.69 -22.68
CA ALA A 111 30.93 12.69 -22.71
C ALA A 111 30.34 13.28 -21.41
N ALA A 112 29.06 13.66 -21.46
CA ALA A 112 28.30 14.02 -20.26
C ALA A 112 28.20 12.85 -19.27
N ASN A 113 27.82 13.14 -18.03
CA ASN A 113 27.59 12.11 -17.02
C ASN A 113 26.49 11.14 -17.45
N GLN A 114 26.72 9.84 -17.22
CA GLN A 114 25.81 8.76 -17.60
C GLN A 114 25.03 8.28 -16.38
N SER A 115 23.75 7.94 -16.56
CA SER A 115 22.89 7.39 -15.52
C SER A 115 22.16 6.15 -16.03
N PHE A 116 22.21 5.07 -15.26
CA PHE A 116 21.63 3.78 -15.60
C PHE A 116 20.89 3.17 -14.41
N CYS A 117 20.01 2.21 -14.71
CA CYS A 117 19.35 1.37 -13.72
C CYS A 117 19.97 -0.03 -13.70
N ASN A 118 20.11 -0.61 -12.51
CA ASN A 118 20.63 -1.96 -12.35
C ASN A 118 19.59 -3.02 -12.74
N THR A 119 19.57 -3.40 -14.02
CA THR A 119 18.70 -4.46 -14.56
C THR A 119 19.31 -5.86 -14.48
N GLY A 120 20.44 -6.02 -13.77
CA GLY A 120 21.08 -7.32 -13.52
C GLY A 120 22.11 -7.76 -14.56
N SER A 121 22.26 -7.06 -15.70
CA SER A 121 23.33 -7.36 -16.69
C SER A 121 24.71 -6.91 -16.22
N GLY A 122 24.77 -5.84 -15.43
CA GLY A 122 25.99 -5.16 -14.99
C GLY A 122 26.77 -4.45 -16.09
N ASN A 123 26.54 -4.74 -17.37
CA ASN A 123 27.29 -4.19 -18.51
C ASN A 123 26.59 -2.96 -19.12
N TYR A 124 27.31 -1.84 -19.19
CA TYR A 124 26.81 -0.55 -19.66
C TYR A 124 27.70 0.04 -20.75
N THR A 125 27.06 0.66 -21.74
CA THR A 125 27.75 1.34 -22.83
C THR A 125 28.01 2.80 -22.44
N VAL A 126 29.29 3.18 -22.41
CA VAL A 126 29.72 4.56 -22.19
C VAL A 126 30.23 5.11 -23.53
N PRO A 127 29.80 6.30 -23.97
CA PRO A 127 30.30 6.89 -25.20
C PRO A 127 31.83 7.03 -25.17
N ALA A 128 32.49 6.65 -26.27
CA ALA A 128 33.93 6.78 -26.40
C ALA A 128 34.32 8.28 -26.43
N ILE A 129 35.47 8.60 -25.81
CA ILE A 129 36.02 9.96 -25.88
C ILE A 129 36.63 10.25 -27.25
N SER A 130 36.78 11.53 -27.59
CA SER A 130 37.66 11.96 -28.67
C SER A 130 38.90 12.66 -28.10
N ALA A 131 40.04 12.41 -28.74
CA ALA A 131 41.32 13.01 -28.39
C ALA A 131 42.10 13.35 -29.65
N SER A 132 42.78 14.48 -29.64
CA SER A 132 43.61 14.95 -30.74
C SER A 132 44.80 15.72 -30.22
N ASP A 133 45.86 15.72 -31.00
CA ASP A 133 47.07 16.49 -30.74
C ASP A 133 47.67 16.92 -32.07
N ASN A 134 48.38 18.05 -32.12
CA ASN A 134 49.00 18.56 -33.34
C ASN A 134 50.17 17.69 -33.81
N CYS A 135 50.90 17.04 -32.89
CA CYS A 135 51.98 16.10 -33.17
C CYS A 135 51.58 14.63 -33.08
N GLY A 136 50.35 14.36 -32.64
CA GLY A 136 49.76 13.04 -32.63
C GLY A 136 49.73 12.44 -31.23
N VAL A 137 48.79 11.54 -31.03
CA VAL A 137 48.54 10.92 -29.72
C VAL A 137 49.33 9.62 -29.61
N ALA A 138 50.17 9.49 -28.58
CA ALA A 138 50.91 8.26 -28.31
C ALA A 138 50.07 7.21 -27.59
N SER A 139 49.33 7.63 -26.57
CA SER A 139 48.56 6.70 -25.75
C SER A 139 47.31 7.33 -25.14
N ILE A 140 46.30 6.48 -24.96
CA ILE A 140 45.08 6.79 -24.23
C ILE A 140 44.88 5.66 -23.22
N SER A 141 44.75 6.02 -21.95
CA SER A 141 44.41 5.09 -20.87
C SER A 141 43.27 5.65 -20.03
N PHE A 142 42.59 4.78 -19.29
CA PHE A 142 41.57 5.19 -18.34
C PHE A 142 41.69 4.42 -17.02
N ALA A 143 41.29 5.09 -15.95
CA ALA A 143 41.11 4.52 -14.63
C ALA A 143 39.70 4.85 -14.13
N ILE A 144 39.00 3.83 -13.64
CA ILE A 144 37.67 3.91 -13.04
C ILE A 144 37.84 3.72 -11.53
N SER A 145 37.20 4.60 -10.76
CA SER A 145 37.21 4.59 -9.29
C SER A 145 35.80 4.80 -8.73
N GLY A 146 35.61 4.57 -7.43
CA GLY A 146 34.31 4.67 -6.76
C GLY A 146 33.66 3.30 -6.57
N ALA A 147 32.40 3.15 -6.99
CA ALA A 147 31.67 1.87 -6.89
C ALA A 147 32.31 0.76 -7.73
N THR A 148 32.90 1.12 -8.87
CA THR A 148 33.64 0.21 -9.75
C THR A 148 35.11 0.61 -9.77
N VAL A 149 36.01 -0.36 -9.69
CA VAL A 149 37.45 -0.15 -9.85
C VAL A 149 37.96 -1.00 -11.01
N ARG A 150 38.47 -0.33 -12.05
CA ARG A 150 38.99 -0.96 -13.27
C ARG A 150 39.91 0.01 -14.01
N SER A 151 40.91 -0.49 -14.71
CA SER A 151 41.72 0.30 -15.63
C SER A 151 41.75 -0.35 -17.02
N GLY A 152 42.13 0.44 -18.03
CA GLY A 152 42.26 -0.05 -19.39
C GLY A 152 42.90 0.97 -20.33
N THR A 153 43.00 0.59 -21.60
CA THR A 153 43.56 1.43 -22.68
C THR A 153 42.50 1.73 -23.74
N GLY A 154 42.71 2.81 -24.50
CA GLY A 154 41.82 3.24 -25.56
C GLY A 154 40.71 4.18 -25.09
N THR A 155 39.79 4.51 -26.01
CA THR A 155 38.76 5.53 -25.81
C THR A 155 37.46 5.00 -25.20
N ASN A 156 37.21 3.68 -25.28
CA ASN A 156 35.98 3.04 -24.85
C ASN A 156 36.14 2.41 -23.45
N ALA A 157 35.46 2.98 -22.47
CA ALA A 157 35.40 2.47 -21.10
C ALA A 157 34.08 1.75 -20.78
N SER A 158 33.35 1.26 -21.78
CA SER A 158 32.15 0.41 -21.59
C SER A 158 32.52 -0.89 -20.85
N GLY A 159 31.54 -1.52 -20.21
CA GLY A 159 31.77 -2.74 -19.46
C GLY A 159 30.94 -2.83 -18.19
N VAL A 160 31.40 -3.67 -17.28
CA VAL A 160 30.72 -3.91 -16.02
C VAL A 160 30.86 -2.72 -15.07
N PHE A 161 29.75 -2.19 -14.57
CA PHE A 161 29.71 -1.21 -13.48
C PHE A 161 28.85 -1.74 -12.32
N ALA A 162 29.38 -1.63 -11.10
CA ALA A 162 28.64 -1.92 -9.87
C ALA A 162 27.66 -0.79 -9.55
N THR A 163 26.64 -1.10 -8.73
CA THR A 163 25.67 -0.11 -8.23
C THR A 163 26.38 0.97 -7.41
N GLY A 164 26.05 2.23 -7.67
CA GLY A 164 26.66 3.41 -7.08
C GLY A 164 27.26 4.33 -8.14
N VAL A 165 28.08 5.28 -7.69
CA VAL A 165 28.76 6.25 -8.57
C VAL A 165 30.17 5.78 -8.87
N SER A 166 30.52 5.71 -10.15
CA SER A 166 31.87 5.43 -10.63
C SER A 166 32.40 6.61 -11.45
N THR A 167 33.62 7.05 -11.19
CA THR A 167 34.27 8.13 -11.94
C THR A 167 35.31 7.55 -12.87
N ILE A 168 35.19 7.83 -14.16
CA ILE A 168 36.17 7.46 -15.17
C ILE A 168 37.08 8.67 -15.42
N VAL A 169 38.39 8.46 -15.31
CA VAL A 169 39.42 9.45 -15.64
C VAL A 169 40.23 8.91 -16.80
N TRP A 170 40.21 9.61 -17.93
CA TRP A 170 41.08 9.31 -19.07
C TRP A 170 42.34 10.15 -18.99
N THR A 171 43.47 9.55 -19.38
CA THR A 171 44.76 10.22 -19.55
C THR A 171 45.21 10.03 -20.99
N VAL A 172 45.38 11.14 -21.70
CA VAL A 172 45.90 11.19 -23.07
C VAL A 172 47.32 11.73 -23.00
N THR A 173 48.26 11.04 -23.64
CA THR A 173 49.67 11.46 -23.75
C THR A 173 50.05 11.52 -25.22
N ASP A 174 50.67 12.61 -25.66
CA ASP A 174 51.22 12.75 -27.02
C ASP A 174 52.56 11.99 -27.18
N LEU A 175 53.14 12.06 -28.38
CA LEU A 175 54.44 11.45 -28.71
C LEU A 175 55.65 12.09 -28.01
N SER A 176 55.44 13.28 -27.44
CA SER A 176 56.47 14.12 -26.81
C SER A 176 56.46 14.02 -25.28
N GLY A 177 55.45 13.34 -24.72
CA GLY A 177 55.25 13.10 -23.31
C GLY A 177 54.34 14.11 -22.61
N ASN A 178 53.75 15.08 -23.31
CA ASN A 178 52.76 15.97 -22.67
C ASN A 178 51.45 15.23 -22.47
N SER A 179 50.81 15.48 -21.34
CA SER A 179 49.58 14.78 -20.96
C SER A 179 48.45 15.70 -20.53
N ARG A 180 47.22 15.24 -20.79
CA ARG A 180 45.98 15.86 -20.33
C ARG A 180 45.01 14.79 -19.83
N THR A 181 44.26 15.14 -18.78
CA THR A 181 43.20 14.30 -18.23
C THR A 181 41.81 14.88 -18.47
N GLY A 182 40.81 14.01 -18.61
CA GLY A 182 39.38 14.35 -18.63
C GLY A 182 38.57 13.33 -17.86
N SER A 183 37.36 13.68 -17.42
CA SER A 183 36.53 12.77 -16.60
C SER A 183 35.05 12.80 -16.93
N THR A 184 34.38 11.69 -16.63
CA THR A 184 32.93 11.48 -16.71
C THR A 184 32.51 10.60 -15.53
N THR A 185 31.32 10.84 -14.98
CA THR A 185 30.73 9.93 -13.98
C THR A 185 29.69 9.01 -14.59
N VAL A 186 29.63 7.78 -14.08
CA VAL A 186 28.62 6.77 -14.38
C VAL A 186 27.90 6.45 -13.08
N THR A 187 26.60 6.73 -13.02
CA THR A 187 25.76 6.41 -11.86
C THR A 187 24.87 5.22 -12.20
N VAL A 188 25.02 4.12 -11.47
CA VAL A 188 24.14 2.94 -11.58
C VAL A 188 23.26 2.89 -10.34
N SER A 189 21.98 3.19 -10.48
CA SER A 189 21.01 3.16 -9.39
C SER A 189 20.41 1.76 -9.22
N SER A 190 20.21 1.34 -7.97
CA SER A 190 19.44 0.12 -7.67
C SER A 190 17.97 0.30 -8.07
N LEU A 191 17.33 -0.77 -8.55
CA LEU A 191 15.89 -0.74 -8.77
C LEU A 191 15.14 -0.60 -7.44
N PRO A 192 14.12 0.25 -7.35
CA PRO A 192 13.26 0.29 -6.17
C PRO A 192 12.48 -1.04 -6.03
N ALA A 193 12.22 -1.44 -4.79
CA ALA A 193 11.31 -2.54 -4.50
C ALA A 193 9.93 -1.98 -4.17
N VAL A 194 8.88 -2.59 -4.73
CA VAL A 194 7.49 -2.24 -4.44
C VAL A 194 6.74 -3.48 -3.96
N THR A 195 5.96 -3.31 -2.90
CA THR A 195 5.00 -4.33 -2.46
C THR A 195 3.64 -3.69 -2.21
N ILE A 196 2.58 -4.48 -2.33
CA ILE A 196 1.22 -4.04 -2.05
C ILE A 196 0.81 -4.60 -0.70
N THR A 197 0.32 -3.72 0.17
CA THR A 197 -0.40 -4.12 1.39
C THR A 197 -1.86 -3.75 1.23
N ALA A 198 -2.75 -4.74 1.39
CA ALA A 198 -4.18 -4.49 1.46
C ALA A 198 -4.56 -4.23 2.93
N SER A 199 -5.38 -3.21 3.18
CA SER A 199 -6.02 -3.07 4.48
C SER A 199 -6.86 -4.33 4.77
N SER A 200 -7.09 -4.64 6.05
CA SER A 200 -8.27 -5.47 6.36
C SER A 200 -9.45 -4.77 5.71
N ALA A 201 -10.20 -5.47 4.86
CA ALA A 201 -11.43 -4.91 4.31
C ALA A 201 -12.22 -4.39 5.50
N ASP A 202 -12.48 -3.09 5.53
CA ASP A 202 -13.42 -2.57 6.51
C ASP A 202 -14.75 -3.19 6.11
N ALA A 203 -15.18 -4.20 6.87
CA ALA A 203 -16.40 -4.95 6.62
C ALA A 203 -17.62 -4.03 6.47
N PHE A 204 -17.49 -2.77 6.88
CA PHE A 204 -18.55 -1.81 7.04
C PHE A 204 -18.48 -0.62 6.08
N CYS A 205 -17.39 -0.44 5.33
CA CYS A 205 -17.22 0.74 4.44
C CYS A 205 -17.17 0.41 2.95
N ASN A 206 -17.28 -0.86 2.55
CA ASN A 206 -17.16 -1.31 1.15
C ASN A 206 -15.93 -0.77 0.42
N LYS A 207 -14.85 -0.54 1.18
CA LYS A 207 -13.58 0.00 0.70
C LYS A 207 -12.44 -0.89 1.15
N LEU A 208 -11.63 -1.29 0.18
CA LEU A 208 -10.34 -1.93 0.36
C LEU A 208 -9.27 -0.91 -0.04
N THR A 209 -8.43 -0.52 0.90
CA THR A 209 -7.31 0.36 0.59
C THR A 209 -6.11 -0.50 0.23
N LEU A 210 -5.59 -0.32 -0.98
CA LEU A 210 -4.29 -0.86 -1.37
C LEU A 210 -3.24 0.22 -1.15
N THR A 211 -2.20 -0.11 -0.39
CA THR A 211 -1.07 0.78 -0.13
C THR A 211 0.17 0.20 -0.78
N ALA A 212 0.78 0.97 -1.68
CA ALA A 212 2.10 0.66 -2.19
C ALA A 212 3.16 1.08 -1.18
N SER A 213 4.14 0.20 -0.96
CA SER A 213 5.35 0.54 -0.21
C SER A 213 6.48 0.90 -1.16
N GLY A 214 7.33 1.83 -0.73
CA GLY A 214 8.51 2.28 -1.45
C GLY A 214 9.32 3.22 -0.56
N GLY A 215 10.60 3.41 -0.89
CA GLY A 215 11.50 4.31 -0.14
C GLY A 215 11.09 5.79 -0.27
N SER A 216 11.76 6.66 0.49
CA SER A 216 11.55 8.11 0.41
C SER A 216 11.79 8.64 -1.02
N GLY A 217 10.92 9.54 -1.49
CA GLY A 217 11.06 10.15 -2.83
C GLY A 217 10.59 9.28 -3.99
N THR A 218 9.86 8.20 -3.71
CA THR A 218 9.31 7.29 -4.73
C THR A 218 7.93 7.78 -5.21
N THR A 219 7.70 7.75 -6.53
CA THR A 219 6.38 7.96 -7.14
C THR A 219 5.74 6.63 -7.53
N TYR A 220 4.41 6.56 -7.57
CA TYR A 220 3.66 5.32 -7.81
C TYR A 220 2.69 5.49 -8.96
N GLN A 221 2.57 4.45 -9.79
CA GLN A 221 1.59 4.37 -10.87
C GLN A 221 0.83 3.05 -10.78
N TRP A 222 -0.49 3.16 -10.62
CA TRP A 222 -1.41 2.04 -10.57
C TRP A 222 -2.08 1.83 -11.92
N PHE A 223 -2.22 0.59 -12.34
CA PHE A 223 -2.91 0.17 -13.54
C PHE A 223 -4.00 -0.85 -13.19
N ALA A 224 -5.16 -0.74 -13.83
CA ALA A 224 -6.20 -1.75 -13.84
C ALA A 224 -6.14 -2.46 -15.20
N GLY A 225 -5.59 -3.67 -15.23
CA GLY A 225 -5.18 -4.30 -16.49
C GLY A 225 -4.08 -3.47 -17.18
N SER A 226 -4.34 -2.96 -18.38
CA SER A 226 -3.42 -2.08 -19.14
C SER A 226 -3.72 -0.59 -19.01
N THR A 227 -4.80 -0.21 -18.34
CA THR A 227 -5.24 1.19 -18.24
C THR A 227 -4.70 1.85 -16.98
N LEU A 228 -4.13 3.05 -17.11
CA LEU A 228 -3.69 3.85 -15.96
C LEU A 228 -4.90 4.17 -15.06
N PHE A 229 -4.79 3.80 -13.78
CA PHE A 229 -5.84 3.97 -12.78
C PHE A 229 -5.57 5.18 -11.87
N ALA A 230 -4.35 5.31 -11.32
CA ALA A 230 -4.00 6.41 -10.42
C ALA A 230 -2.49 6.63 -10.29
N ASN A 231 -2.08 7.84 -9.90
CA ASN A 231 -0.69 8.22 -9.60
C ASN A 231 -0.52 8.56 -8.11
N THR A 232 -0.92 7.64 -7.23
CA THR A 232 -0.95 7.85 -5.78
C THR A 232 -0.32 6.66 -5.06
N GLN A 233 0.18 6.88 -3.83
CA GLN A 233 0.68 5.77 -3.01
C GLN A 233 -0.44 4.79 -2.61
N GLN A 234 -1.64 5.33 -2.37
CA GLN A 234 -2.81 4.57 -1.95
C GLN A 234 -3.93 4.70 -2.98
N ILE A 235 -4.63 3.59 -3.21
CA ILE A 235 -5.87 3.55 -3.96
C ILE A 235 -6.96 2.88 -3.14
N GLU A 236 -8.20 3.30 -3.35
CA GLU A 236 -9.37 2.67 -2.75
C GLU A 236 -10.12 1.88 -3.83
N LEU A 237 -10.43 0.62 -3.52
CA LEU A 237 -11.25 -0.26 -4.35
C LEU A 237 -12.54 -0.61 -3.61
N GLY A 238 -13.65 -0.64 -4.33
CA GLY A 238 -14.98 -0.99 -3.80
C GLY A 238 -15.90 -1.55 -4.87
N ALA A 239 -17.20 -1.58 -4.58
CA ALA A 239 -18.20 -2.20 -5.46
C ALA A 239 -18.25 -1.60 -6.89
N ALA A 240 -17.99 -0.29 -7.02
CA ALA A 240 -17.96 0.41 -8.29
C ALA A 240 -16.74 0.07 -9.17
N ASN A 241 -15.67 -0.47 -8.59
CA ASN A 241 -14.46 -0.84 -9.32
C ASN A 241 -14.62 -2.21 -9.98
N GLY A 242 -14.00 -2.42 -11.15
CA GLY A 242 -14.02 -3.71 -11.84
C GLY A 242 -13.17 -4.77 -11.13
N ASP A 243 -13.61 -6.03 -11.20
CA ASP A 243 -12.79 -7.18 -10.81
C ASP A 243 -11.59 -7.31 -11.75
N GLY A 244 -10.44 -7.73 -11.22
CA GLY A 244 -9.23 -7.97 -12.02
C GLY A 244 -7.94 -7.68 -11.27
N VAL A 245 -6.85 -7.68 -12.04
CA VAL A 245 -5.50 -7.45 -11.51
C VAL A 245 -5.18 -5.95 -11.50
N TYR A 246 -4.88 -5.44 -10.32
CA TYR A 246 -4.37 -4.09 -10.11
C TYR A 246 -2.87 -4.16 -9.90
N THR A 247 -2.12 -3.46 -10.74
CA THR A 247 -0.66 -3.53 -10.78
C THR A 247 -0.07 -2.17 -10.45
N VAL A 248 0.98 -2.14 -9.63
CA VAL A 248 1.71 -0.91 -9.27
C VAL A 248 3.16 -1.00 -9.69
N TYR A 249 3.67 0.14 -10.17
CA TYR A 249 5.08 0.39 -10.41
C TYR A 249 5.53 1.55 -9.52
N ALA A 250 6.75 1.45 -8.99
CA ALA A 250 7.39 2.49 -8.21
C ALA A 250 8.58 3.06 -8.99
N THR A 251 8.70 4.39 -9.05
CA THR A 251 9.81 5.06 -9.72
C THR A 251 10.62 5.87 -8.72
N SER A 252 11.92 5.65 -8.67
CA SER A 252 12.86 6.40 -7.84
C SER A 252 14.20 6.57 -8.56
N GLY A 253 14.77 7.78 -8.54
CA GLY A 253 16.04 8.08 -9.22
C GLY A 253 16.02 7.83 -10.74
N GLY A 254 14.85 7.91 -11.38
CA GLY A 254 14.66 7.59 -12.81
C GLY A 254 14.51 6.09 -13.10
N CYS A 255 14.57 5.22 -12.09
CA CYS A 255 14.45 3.78 -12.23
C CYS A 255 13.09 3.27 -11.76
N THR A 256 12.47 2.43 -12.59
CA THR A 256 11.16 1.81 -12.32
C THR A 256 11.34 0.41 -11.74
N SER A 257 10.60 0.08 -10.69
CA SER A 257 10.58 -1.23 -10.06
C SER A 257 10.05 -2.32 -11.00
N ALA A 258 10.28 -3.58 -10.62
CA ALA A 258 9.41 -4.66 -11.08
C ALA A 258 7.96 -4.39 -10.64
N ALA A 259 7.00 -4.96 -11.36
CA ALA A 259 5.59 -4.79 -11.07
C ALA A 259 5.21 -5.57 -9.80
N ALA A 260 4.40 -4.98 -8.92
CA ALA A 260 3.65 -5.71 -7.90
C ALA A 260 2.17 -5.72 -8.28
N SER A 261 1.49 -6.85 -8.07
CA SER A 261 0.11 -7.03 -8.49
C SER A 261 -0.76 -7.56 -7.37
N TYR A 262 -2.02 -7.11 -7.34
CA TYR A 262 -3.06 -7.56 -6.43
C TYR A 262 -4.30 -7.97 -7.23
N ASN A 263 -4.79 -9.19 -7.03
CA ASN A 263 -6.00 -9.67 -7.67
C ASN A 263 -7.23 -9.28 -6.85
N PHE A 264 -7.96 -8.26 -7.31
CA PHE A 264 -9.19 -7.80 -6.68
C PHE A 264 -10.38 -8.58 -7.23
N GLN A 265 -11.11 -9.23 -6.32
CA GLN A 265 -12.34 -9.96 -6.60
C GLN A 265 -13.37 -9.55 -5.55
N LYS A 266 -14.39 -8.81 -5.96
CA LYS A 266 -15.43 -8.32 -5.03
C LYS A 266 -16.12 -9.46 -4.28
N GLN A 267 -16.30 -10.61 -4.93
CA GLN A 267 -16.97 -11.79 -4.35
C GLN A 267 -16.20 -12.45 -3.20
N ASN A 268 -14.95 -12.06 -2.97
CA ASN A 268 -14.11 -12.59 -1.88
C ASN A 268 -14.02 -11.63 -0.70
N LEU A 269 -14.72 -10.48 -0.77
CA LEU A 269 -14.71 -9.46 0.27
C LEU A 269 -16.07 -9.43 0.97
N SER A 270 -16.09 -9.61 2.29
CA SER A 270 -17.31 -9.47 3.10
C SER A 270 -17.95 -8.09 2.94
N SER A 271 -17.12 -7.05 2.79
CA SER A 271 -17.52 -5.68 2.48
C SER A 271 -18.07 -5.47 1.06
N SER A 272 -18.28 -6.51 0.25
CA SER A 272 -19.07 -6.35 -0.99
C SER A 272 -20.52 -6.75 -0.77
N TYR A 273 -20.84 -7.39 0.34
CA TYR A 273 -22.17 -7.88 0.66
C TYR A 273 -22.88 -6.91 1.60
N THR A 274 -24.15 -6.65 1.33
CA THR A 274 -25.06 -6.03 2.30
C THR A 274 -25.74 -7.12 3.12
N ILE A 275 -26.09 -8.23 2.47
CA ILE A 275 -26.69 -9.41 3.08
C ILE A 275 -25.76 -10.59 2.83
N LEU A 276 -25.36 -11.26 3.91
CA LEU A 276 -24.57 -12.48 3.84
C LEU A 276 -25.14 -13.51 4.83
N THR A 277 -25.71 -14.59 4.33
CA THR A 277 -26.29 -15.64 5.19
C THR A 277 -25.49 -16.93 5.14
N PHE A 278 -25.51 -17.69 6.23
CA PHE A 278 -24.99 -19.05 6.23
C PHE A 278 -25.91 -19.97 5.45
N LYS A 279 -27.20 -20.01 5.81
CA LYS A 279 -28.27 -20.76 5.16
C LYS A 279 -29.07 -19.81 4.24
N ASP A 280 -30.39 -19.95 4.24
CA ASP A 280 -31.26 -19.35 3.23
C ASP A 280 -31.45 -17.84 3.42
N THR A 281 -31.52 -17.13 2.29
CA THR A 281 -31.95 -15.73 2.21
C THR A 281 -33.26 -15.66 1.45
N LYS A 282 -34.31 -15.07 2.04
CA LYS A 282 -35.62 -14.85 1.40
C LYS A 282 -35.93 -13.36 1.29
N ILE A 283 -35.91 -12.86 0.06
CA ILE A 283 -36.28 -11.48 -0.27
C ILE A 283 -37.72 -11.44 -0.78
N GLY A 284 -38.60 -10.88 0.05
CA GLY A 284 -40.04 -10.75 -0.24
C GLY A 284 -40.38 -9.85 -1.43
N LYS A 285 -41.68 -9.74 -1.75
CA LYS A 285 -42.16 -8.98 -2.91
C LYS A 285 -41.73 -7.51 -2.79
N TYR A 286 -41.34 -6.89 -3.91
CA TYR A 286 -40.98 -5.46 -4.02
C TYR A 286 -39.80 -4.97 -3.14
N ASN A 287 -39.18 -5.85 -2.34
CA ASN A 287 -38.02 -5.53 -1.51
C ASN A 287 -36.77 -5.29 -2.35
N LYS A 288 -35.96 -4.30 -1.94
CA LYS A 288 -34.85 -3.79 -2.76
C LYS A 288 -33.54 -3.84 -2.01
N VAL A 289 -32.50 -4.35 -2.66
CA VAL A 289 -31.10 -4.22 -2.25
C VAL A 289 -30.46 -3.16 -3.15
N ASN A 290 -30.47 -1.91 -2.68
CA ASN A 290 -30.08 -0.73 -3.46
C ASN A 290 -28.56 -0.54 -3.54
N SER A 291 -27.82 -1.08 -2.58
CA SER A 291 -26.35 -1.08 -2.59
C SER A 291 -25.79 -2.34 -1.94
N GLY A 292 -24.60 -2.76 -2.38
CA GLY A 292 -23.97 -4.03 -2.03
C GLY A 292 -24.63 -5.26 -2.66
N SER A 293 -24.14 -6.43 -2.26
CA SER A 293 -24.49 -7.74 -2.83
C SER A 293 -25.22 -8.65 -1.84
N VAL A 294 -25.79 -9.75 -2.34
CA VAL A 294 -26.39 -10.82 -1.52
C VAL A 294 -25.56 -12.09 -1.65
N GLY A 295 -25.25 -12.75 -0.53
CA GLY A 295 -24.41 -13.93 -0.47
C GLY A 295 -24.97 -15.05 0.41
N VAL A 296 -24.77 -16.30 0.01
CA VAL A 296 -25.11 -17.51 0.79
C VAL A 296 -23.87 -18.39 0.92
N MET A 297 -23.50 -18.76 2.15
CA MET A 297 -22.21 -19.41 2.45
C MET A 297 -22.27 -20.96 2.55
N SER A 298 -23.44 -21.54 2.84
CA SER A 298 -23.57 -23.01 3.01
C SER A 298 -24.00 -23.68 1.72
N ASN A 299 -23.42 -24.86 1.47
CA ASN A 299 -23.83 -25.70 0.35
C ASN A 299 -25.22 -26.30 0.61
N GLY A 300 -26.08 -26.35 -0.42
CA GLY A 300 -27.46 -26.84 -0.30
C GLY A 300 -28.50 -25.80 0.15
N SER A 301 -28.08 -24.54 0.37
CA SER A 301 -28.97 -23.41 0.67
C SER A 301 -29.21 -22.52 -0.55
N GLU A 302 -30.20 -21.64 -0.43
CA GLU A 302 -30.67 -20.81 -1.55
C GLU A 302 -30.85 -19.32 -1.22
N ALA A 303 -30.79 -18.50 -2.26
CA ALA A 303 -31.25 -17.12 -2.24
C ALA A 303 -32.55 -17.02 -3.07
N GLU A 304 -33.67 -16.79 -2.39
CA GLU A 304 -35.00 -16.70 -2.98
C GLU A 304 -35.42 -15.23 -3.13
N PHE A 305 -35.92 -14.87 -4.31
CA PHE A 305 -36.41 -13.53 -4.65
C PHE A 305 -37.85 -13.63 -5.16
N LYS A 306 -38.78 -12.89 -4.54
CA LYS A 306 -40.19 -12.83 -4.96
C LYS A 306 -40.47 -11.67 -5.94
N SER A 307 -41.67 -11.64 -6.54
CA SER A 307 -42.07 -10.64 -7.54
C SER A 307 -41.69 -9.19 -7.18
N GLY A 308 -41.14 -8.45 -8.14
CA GLY A 308 -40.80 -7.03 -7.99
C GLY A 308 -39.55 -6.73 -7.16
N SER A 309 -38.89 -7.75 -6.58
CA SER A 309 -37.66 -7.55 -5.80
C SER A 309 -36.45 -7.23 -6.69
N SER A 310 -35.44 -6.57 -6.12
CA SER A 310 -34.27 -6.16 -6.89
C SER A 310 -32.95 -6.18 -6.11
N VAL A 311 -31.86 -6.44 -6.84
CA VAL A 311 -30.46 -6.28 -6.43
C VAL A 311 -29.74 -5.53 -7.56
N THR A 312 -29.74 -4.20 -7.46
CA THR A 312 -29.40 -3.32 -8.61
C THR A 312 -28.34 -2.27 -8.30
N GLY A 313 -27.73 -2.30 -7.11
CA GLY A 313 -26.61 -1.40 -6.78
C GLY A 313 -25.46 -1.49 -7.78
N SER A 314 -24.70 -0.40 -7.94
CA SER A 314 -23.54 -0.38 -8.84
C SER A 314 -22.54 -1.49 -8.49
N GLY A 315 -22.24 -2.36 -9.47
CA GLY A 315 -21.36 -3.52 -9.29
C GLY A 315 -21.88 -4.60 -8.34
N SER A 316 -23.17 -4.57 -7.99
CA SER A 316 -23.82 -5.59 -7.17
C SER A 316 -23.96 -6.93 -7.89
N PHE A 317 -23.99 -8.00 -7.10
CA PHE A 317 -24.20 -9.37 -7.56
C PHE A 317 -24.94 -10.19 -6.51
N VAL A 318 -25.43 -11.35 -6.91
CA VAL A 318 -25.95 -12.39 -6.01
C VAL A 318 -25.08 -13.63 -6.16
N LYS A 319 -24.49 -14.10 -5.05
CA LYS A 319 -23.65 -15.31 -5.04
C LYS A 319 -24.22 -16.35 -4.08
N ALA A 320 -24.83 -17.40 -4.62
CA ALA A 320 -25.45 -18.47 -3.83
C ALA A 320 -25.37 -19.81 -4.59
N PRO A 321 -25.41 -20.96 -3.89
CA PRO A 321 -25.48 -22.28 -4.55
C PRO A 321 -26.69 -22.43 -5.46
N ARG A 322 -27.82 -21.83 -5.06
CA ARG A 322 -29.06 -21.77 -5.83
C ARG A 322 -29.66 -20.37 -5.71
N ILE A 323 -30.14 -19.84 -6.83
CA ILE A 323 -30.80 -18.53 -6.91
C ILE A 323 -32.18 -18.73 -7.53
N ASP A 324 -33.23 -18.57 -6.71
CA ASP A 324 -34.60 -18.76 -7.13
C ASP A 324 -35.30 -17.43 -7.38
N ARG A 325 -35.99 -17.35 -8.52
CA ARG A 325 -36.80 -16.20 -8.91
C ARG A 325 -38.25 -16.65 -9.00
N ILE A 326 -39.07 -16.25 -8.04
CA ILE A 326 -40.46 -16.71 -7.93
C ILE A 326 -41.40 -15.54 -8.20
N GLY A 327 -42.01 -15.57 -9.39
CA GLY A 327 -42.91 -14.53 -9.87
C GLY A 327 -42.28 -13.63 -10.96
N SER A 328 -42.79 -12.41 -11.11
CA SER A 328 -42.43 -11.49 -12.22
C SER A 328 -41.67 -10.24 -11.74
N ASN A 329 -41.00 -9.53 -12.66
CA ASN A 329 -40.31 -8.27 -12.40
C ASN A 329 -39.15 -8.32 -11.38
N ILE A 330 -38.44 -9.45 -11.32
CA ILE A 330 -37.26 -9.61 -10.46
C ILE A 330 -36.01 -9.15 -11.20
N THR A 331 -35.26 -8.20 -10.64
CA THR A 331 -34.07 -7.62 -11.29
C THR A 331 -32.80 -7.90 -10.48
N ILE A 332 -31.87 -8.66 -11.03
CA ILE A 332 -30.56 -8.94 -10.41
C ILE A 332 -29.47 -8.60 -11.43
N ASN A 333 -28.58 -7.66 -11.11
CA ASN A 333 -27.52 -7.19 -12.03
C ASN A 333 -26.60 -8.33 -12.49
N GLN A 334 -26.16 -9.18 -11.55
CA GLN A 334 -25.29 -10.32 -11.84
C GLN A 334 -25.61 -11.49 -10.93
N SER A 335 -25.65 -12.70 -11.47
CA SER A 335 -25.87 -13.95 -10.73
C SER A 335 -24.64 -14.84 -10.83
N ILE A 336 -24.16 -15.33 -9.69
CA ILE A 336 -22.96 -16.16 -9.56
C ILE A 336 -23.34 -17.42 -8.79
N ILE A 337 -23.29 -18.58 -9.46
CA ILE A 337 -23.64 -19.85 -8.82
C ILE A 337 -22.44 -20.38 -8.04
N GLY A 338 -22.65 -20.61 -6.75
CA GLY A 338 -21.64 -21.11 -5.82
C GLY A 338 -21.74 -20.47 -4.44
N VAL A 339 -21.08 -21.06 -3.44
CA VAL A 339 -21.04 -20.52 -2.08
C VAL A 339 -20.24 -19.21 -2.02
N ALA A 340 -20.72 -18.26 -1.23
CA ALA A 340 -19.96 -17.08 -0.85
C ALA A 340 -18.85 -17.48 0.13
N SER A 341 -17.59 -17.29 -0.27
CA SER A 341 -16.41 -17.64 0.51
C SER A 341 -15.67 -16.36 0.90
N VAL A 342 -15.99 -15.83 2.08
CA VAL A 342 -15.38 -14.61 2.61
C VAL A 342 -14.84 -14.84 4.02
N THR A 343 -13.88 -14.02 4.44
CA THR A 343 -13.46 -13.98 5.84
C THR A 343 -14.46 -13.14 6.64
N LEU A 344 -15.05 -13.75 7.67
CA LEU A 344 -16.02 -13.08 8.53
C LEU A 344 -15.34 -12.26 9.63
N PRO A 345 -16.00 -11.20 10.14
CA PRO A 345 -15.55 -10.49 11.32
C PRO A 345 -15.42 -11.43 12.54
N THR A 346 -14.62 -11.03 13.54
CA THR A 346 -14.56 -11.78 14.81
C THR A 346 -15.81 -11.52 15.64
N MET A 347 -16.47 -12.58 16.10
CA MET A 347 -17.61 -12.49 17.01
C MET A 347 -17.23 -11.93 18.38
N GLN A 348 -18.13 -11.15 18.98
CA GLN A 348 -18.03 -10.72 20.37
C GLN A 348 -19.27 -11.19 21.14
N PHE A 349 -19.06 -11.80 22.30
CA PHE A 349 -20.15 -12.36 23.11
C PHE A 349 -20.41 -11.51 24.35
N ASN A 350 -21.68 -11.43 24.75
CA ASN A 350 -22.05 -10.91 26.05
C ASN A 350 -21.72 -11.98 27.11
N THR A 351 -20.74 -11.71 27.97
CA THR A 351 -20.35 -12.58 29.10
C THR A 351 -20.75 -12.00 30.45
N ALA A 352 -21.44 -10.86 30.45
CA ALA A 352 -21.82 -10.15 31.66
C ALA A 352 -23.05 -10.82 32.30
N SER A 353 -23.05 -10.90 33.64
CA SER A 353 -24.20 -11.39 34.39
C SER A 353 -25.05 -10.23 34.88
N THR A 354 -26.37 -10.34 34.70
CA THR A 354 -27.35 -9.33 35.11
C THR A 354 -28.15 -9.73 36.35
N LYS A 355 -28.01 -10.99 36.80
CA LYS A 355 -28.85 -11.62 37.84
C LYS A 355 -28.94 -10.84 39.16
N ASN A 356 -27.89 -10.10 39.52
CA ASN A 356 -27.81 -9.34 40.77
C ASN A 356 -27.89 -7.81 40.57
N LEU A 357 -28.20 -7.34 39.36
CA LEU A 357 -28.31 -5.91 39.07
C LEU A 357 -29.70 -5.37 39.46
N PRO A 358 -29.80 -4.10 39.85
CA PRO A 358 -31.08 -3.48 40.19
C PRO A 358 -31.98 -3.32 38.95
N SER A 359 -33.27 -3.08 39.16
CA SER A 359 -34.19 -2.70 38.08
C SER A 359 -34.60 -1.23 38.20
N ALA A 360 -34.86 -0.56 37.08
CA ALA A 360 -35.26 0.84 37.04
C ALA A 360 -36.38 1.11 36.03
N ASN A 361 -37.24 2.07 36.39
CA ASN A 361 -38.23 2.66 35.51
C ASN A 361 -37.87 4.13 35.29
N ALA A 362 -37.64 4.51 34.06
CA ALA A 362 -37.30 5.86 33.67
C ALA A 362 -38.54 6.62 33.23
N SER A 363 -39.07 7.46 34.12
CA SER A 363 -40.30 8.24 33.90
C SER A 363 -40.05 9.74 33.76
N VAL A 364 -38.80 10.19 33.90
CA VAL A 364 -38.43 11.61 33.91
C VAL A 364 -37.80 11.99 32.57
N GLN A 365 -38.37 13.00 31.90
CA GLN A 365 -37.88 13.49 30.61
C GLN A 365 -36.44 14.01 30.71
N ASN A 366 -35.61 13.63 29.74
CA ASN A 366 -34.20 14.00 29.60
C ASN A 366 -33.30 13.60 30.79
N ALA A 367 -33.73 12.62 31.60
CA ALA A 367 -32.94 12.16 32.73
C ALA A 367 -31.67 11.41 32.30
N THR A 368 -30.63 11.49 33.15
CA THR A 368 -29.43 10.65 33.04
C THR A 368 -29.51 9.51 34.04
N ILE A 369 -29.52 8.28 33.52
CA ILE A 369 -29.58 7.06 34.31
C ILE A 369 -28.17 6.49 34.43
N ASN A 370 -27.69 6.36 35.67
CA ASN A 370 -26.34 5.92 35.96
C ASN A 370 -26.29 4.48 36.46
N GLY A 371 -25.39 3.69 35.91
CA GLY A 371 -25.14 2.31 36.35
C GLY A 371 -25.79 1.24 35.47
N ASN A 372 -25.63 0.00 35.90
CA ASN A 372 -26.03 -1.22 35.19
C ASN A 372 -27.32 -1.79 35.80
N TYR A 373 -28.19 -2.38 34.96
CA TYR A 373 -29.54 -2.78 35.40
C TYR A 373 -29.93 -4.17 34.91
N ASN A 374 -30.63 -4.95 35.73
CA ASN A 374 -31.26 -6.19 35.27
C ASN A 374 -32.45 -5.88 34.36
N ASN A 375 -33.32 -4.95 34.76
CA ASN A 375 -34.40 -4.47 33.89
C ASN A 375 -34.42 -2.94 33.89
N LEU A 376 -34.34 -2.33 32.71
CA LEU A 376 -34.51 -0.90 32.50
C LEU A 376 -35.71 -0.68 31.57
N THR A 377 -36.78 -0.09 32.10
CA THR A 377 -37.94 0.31 31.29
C THR A 377 -37.98 1.83 31.14
N VAL A 378 -37.94 2.33 29.90
CA VAL A 378 -38.17 3.75 29.58
C VAL A 378 -39.64 3.94 29.28
N LYS A 379 -40.30 4.77 30.09
CA LYS A 379 -41.75 4.97 30.02
C LYS A 379 -42.18 5.73 28.79
N LYS A 380 -43.46 5.58 28.45
CA LYS A 380 -44.11 6.20 27.29
C LYS A 380 -43.71 7.67 27.11
N GLY A 381 -43.20 8.00 25.92
CA GLY A 381 -42.82 9.37 25.53
C GLY A 381 -41.58 9.94 26.21
N VAL A 382 -40.88 9.17 27.07
CA VAL A 382 -39.74 9.66 27.85
C VAL A 382 -38.44 9.48 27.08
N SER A 383 -37.59 10.52 27.05
CA SER A 383 -36.22 10.43 26.54
C SER A 383 -35.20 10.36 27.67
N VAL A 384 -34.24 9.43 27.62
CA VAL A 384 -33.17 9.32 28.63
C VAL A 384 -31.78 9.12 28.05
N THR A 385 -30.76 9.51 28.80
CA THR A 385 -29.35 9.16 28.54
C THR A 385 -28.88 8.12 29.56
N VAL A 386 -28.19 7.08 29.12
CA VAL A 386 -27.73 5.98 29.98
C VAL A 386 -26.22 5.83 29.90
N THR A 387 -25.56 5.83 31.05
CA THR A 387 -24.10 5.75 31.16
C THR A 387 -23.57 4.34 31.45
N GLY A 388 -24.44 3.43 31.91
CA GLY A 388 -24.10 2.03 32.13
C GLY A 388 -23.79 1.26 30.85
N ASN A 389 -23.23 0.06 31.03
CA ASN A 389 -22.77 -0.80 29.95
C ASN A 389 -23.29 -2.24 30.03
N THR A 390 -24.02 -2.63 31.08
CA THR A 390 -24.57 -3.97 31.24
C THR A 390 -26.05 -3.91 31.60
N PHE A 391 -26.87 -4.58 30.79
CA PHE A 391 -28.32 -4.60 30.91
C PHE A 391 -28.88 -6.01 30.71
N GLY A 392 -29.86 -6.44 31.51
CA GLY A 392 -30.67 -7.61 31.19
C GLY A 392 -31.68 -7.24 30.11
N THR A 393 -32.85 -6.76 30.51
CA THR A 393 -33.86 -6.23 29.57
C THR A 393 -33.81 -4.71 29.51
N VAL A 394 -33.70 -4.15 28.32
CA VAL A 394 -33.99 -2.74 28.03
C VAL A 394 -35.29 -2.67 27.23
N LYS A 395 -36.34 -2.09 27.81
CA LYS A 395 -37.64 -1.91 27.17
C LYS A 395 -37.96 -0.43 26.98
N LEU A 396 -38.29 -0.05 25.76
CA LEU A 396 -38.83 1.27 25.42
C LEU A 396 -40.33 1.13 25.14
N GLU A 397 -41.15 1.80 25.96
CA GLU A 397 -42.58 1.93 25.70
C GLU A 397 -42.84 2.90 24.52
N GLU A 398 -44.10 3.04 24.12
CA GLU A 398 -44.54 3.89 23.01
C GLU A 398 -43.90 5.30 23.03
N GLY A 399 -43.22 5.70 21.96
CA GLY A 399 -42.60 7.03 21.81
C GLY A 399 -41.39 7.30 22.72
N ALA A 400 -40.89 6.30 23.47
CA ALA A 400 -39.74 6.47 24.33
C ALA A 400 -38.43 6.55 23.53
N SER A 401 -37.43 7.23 24.09
CA SER A 401 -36.11 7.39 23.47
C SER A 401 -34.98 7.12 24.45
N ILE A 402 -33.91 6.51 23.97
CA ILE A 402 -32.72 6.19 24.77
C ILE A 402 -31.45 6.60 24.03
N LYS A 403 -30.47 7.14 24.75
CA LYS A 403 -29.10 7.37 24.28
C LYS A 403 -28.11 6.65 25.17
N PHE A 404 -27.41 5.67 24.63
CA PHE A 404 -26.29 5.02 25.31
C PHE A 404 -25.00 5.78 25.06
N THR A 405 -24.18 5.96 26.10
CA THR A 405 -22.88 6.65 25.99
C THR A 405 -21.68 5.70 26.04
N SER A 406 -21.87 4.44 26.40
CA SER A 406 -20.78 3.46 26.45
C SER A 406 -20.42 2.96 25.06
N ALA A 407 -19.13 2.84 24.77
CA ALA A 407 -18.61 2.26 23.52
C ALA A 407 -18.76 0.72 23.46
N VAL A 408 -19.00 0.06 24.61
CA VAL A 408 -19.32 -1.37 24.67
C VAL A 408 -20.58 -1.55 25.50
N LEU A 409 -21.58 -2.20 24.95
CA LEU A 409 -22.84 -2.53 25.61
C LEU A 409 -23.01 -4.04 25.66
N ASN A 410 -23.39 -4.54 26.81
CA ASN A 410 -23.78 -5.92 27.05
C ASN A 410 -25.26 -5.91 27.39
N ILE A 411 -26.11 -6.43 26.50
CA ILE A 411 -27.57 -6.43 26.67
C ILE A 411 -28.04 -7.87 26.53
N GLU A 412 -28.98 -8.33 27.36
CA GLU A 412 -29.63 -9.62 27.10
C GLU A 412 -30.74 -9.43 26.08
N THR A 413 -31.72 -8.57 26.38
CA THR A 413 -32.88 -8.28 25.53
C THR A 413 -33.04 -6.77 25.32
N LEU A 414 -33.22 -6.34 24.07
CA LEU A 414 -33.58 -4.96 23.72
C LEU A 414 -34.92 -4.96 22.98
N SER A 415 -35.90 -4.21 23.47
CA SER A 415 -37.20 -4.10 22.82
C SER A 415 -37.70 -2.66 22.78
N ALA A 416 -38.28 -2.25 21.66
CA ALA A 416 -38.97 -0.97 21.52
C ALA A 416 -40.37 -1.21 20.91
N ASP A 417 -41.41 -0.77 21.62
CA ASP A 417 -42.81 -1.09 21.28
C ASP A 417 -43.25 -0.46 19.95
N LYS A 418 -43.34 0.87 19.88
CA LYS A 418 -43.61 1.65 18.64
C LYS A 418 -43.35 3.13 18.86
N GLY A 419 -43.40 3.95 17.80
CA GLY A 419 -43.47 5.41 17.90
C GLY A 419 -44.75 5.91 18.58
N ALA A 420 -44.76 7.19 18.93
CA ALA A 420 -45.90 7.85 19.53
C ALA A 420 -47.03 8.08 18.51
N LYS A 421 -48.28 7.96 18.98
CA LYS A 421 -49.50 8.19 18.16
C LYS A 421 -49.57 9.56 17.46
N ASN A 422 -48.76 10.54 17.85
CA ASN A 422 -48.72 11.87 17.23
C ASN A 422 -47.70 12.00 16.07
N GLY A 423 -47.12 10.88 15.61
CA GLY A 423 -46.12 10.85 14.55
C GLY A 423 -44.66 10.98 15.01
N ASN A 424 -44.40 11.05 16.32
CA ASN A 424 -43.03 11.08 16.84
C ASN A 424 -42.41 9.68 16.92
N ASN A 425 -41.22 9.51 16.36
CA ASN A 425 -40.50 8.23 16.38
C ASN A 425 -39.89 7.93 17.75
N SER A 426 -39.75 6.65 18.07
CA SER A 426 -38.93 6.17 19.19
C SER A 426 -37.48 6.06 18.74
N TYR A 427 -36.53 6.61 19.50
CA TYR A 427 -35.13 6.65 19.08
C TYR A 427 -34.22 5.83 19.98
N ILE A 428 -33.35 5.00 19.37
CA ILE A 428 -32.26 4.30 20.07
C ILE A 428 -30.94 4.85 19.53
N ARG A 429 -30.22 5.63 20.34
CA ARG A 429 -28.96 6.28 19.96
C ARG A 429 -27.77 5.65 20.68
N PHE A 430 -26.63 5.62 20.00
CA PHE A 430 -25.38 5.09 20.52
C PHE A 430 -24.25 6.11 20.38
N ALA A 431 -23.19 5.94 21.15
CA ALA A 431 -21.94 6.65 20.91
C ALA A 431 -21.28 6.18 19.60
N GLY A 432 -20.31 6.96 19.10
CA GLY A 432 -19.48 6.55 17.96
C GLY A 432 -18.71 5.25 18.25
N ALA A 433 -18.57 4.39 17.24
CA ALA A 433 -17.84 3.12 17.33
C ALA A 433 -18.34 2.16 18.43
N THR A 434 -19.67 2.10 18.66
CA THR A 434 -20.24 1.26 19.71
C THR A 434 -20.36 -0.20 19.29
N SER A 435 -19.88 -1.12 20.14
CA SER A 435 -20.13 -2.56 20.06
C SER A 435 -21.26 -2.97 21.00
N ILE A 436 -22.36 -3.49 20.46
CA ILE A 436 -23.50 -3.98 21.24
C ILE A 436 -23.51 -5.51 21.19
N ARG A 437 -23.27 -6.14 22.33
CA ARG A 437 -23.27 -7.59 22.49
C ARG A 437 -24.61 -8.00 23.06
N VAL A 438 -25.42 -8.67 22.25
CA VAL A 438 -26.77 -9.12 22.60
C VAL A 438 -26.77 -10.64 22.79
N SER A 439 -27.26 -11.14 23.93
CA SER A 439 -27.29 -12.58 24.22
C SER A 439 -28.66 -13.26 24.07
N ASN A 440 -29.75 -12.52 23.84
CA ASN A 440 -31.07 -13.10 23.60
C ASN A 440 -31.69 -12.54 22.31
N LYS A 441 -32.34 -11.37 22.37
CA LYS A 441 -33.08 -10.84 21.22
C LYS A 441 -33.17 -9.33 21.16
N VAL A 442 -33.35 -8.82 19.95
CA VAL A 442 -33.74 -7.45 19.64
C VAL A 442 -35.10 -7.48 18.94
N SER A 443 -36.06 -6.69 19.44
CA SER A 443 -37.39 -6.58 18.83
C SER A 443 -37.82 -5.13 18.69
N LEU A 444 -38.06 -4.70 17.45
CA LEU A 444 -38.42 -3.32 17.11
C LEU A 444 -39.80 -3.31 16.43
N GLY A 445 -40.74 -2.55 16.98
CA GLY A 445 -42.00 -2.25 16.29
C GLY A 445 -41.87 -1.08 15.31
N SER A 446 -43.03 -0.54 14.90
CA SER A 446 -43.11 0.54 13.91
C SER A 446 -42.62 1.88 14.44
N GLN A 447 -42.18 2.77 13.54
CA GLN A 447 -41.71 4.13 13.90
C GLN A 447 -40.53 4.12 14.90
N VAL A 448 -39.64 3.12 14.81
CA VAL A 448 -38.44 3.02 15.63
C VAL A 448 -37.20 3.35 14.79
N TRP A 449 -36.40 4.32 15.24
CA TRP A 449 -35.18 4.73 14.56
C TRP A 449 -33.96 4.37 15.40
N VAL A 450 -33.21 3.38 14.94
CA VAL A 450 -31.97 2.89 15.57
C VAL A 450 -30.77 3.53 14.90
N ASN A 451 -29.95 4.19 15.71
CA ASN A 451 -28.76 4.92 15.32
C ASN A 451 -28.99 5.94 14.19
N PRO A 452 -29.94 6.88 14.37
CA PRO A 452 -30.24 7.90 13.36
C PRO A 452 -29.06 8.86 13.11
N ASP A 453 -28.07 8.87 13.99
CA ASP A 453 -26.89 9.74 13.91
C ASP A 453 -25.80 9.17 12.97
N ASN A 454 -26.04 8.01 12.35
CA ASN A 454 -25.11 7.31 11.45
C ASN A 454 -23.73 7.02 12.05
N ASN A 455 -23.67 6.79 13.36
CA ASN A 455 -22.44 6.35 14.02
C ASN A 455 -22.03 4.93 13.54
N GLN A 456 -20.75 4.61 13.54
CA GLN A 456 -20.31 3.23 13.30
C GLN A 456 -20.75 2.36 14.48
N VAL A 457 -21.73 1.48 14.26
CA VAL A 457 -22.34 0.67 15.32
C VAL A 457 -22.49 -0.77 14.84
N THR A 458 -22.10 -1.73 15.68
CA THR A 458 -22.20 -3.16 15.36
C THR A 458 -22.91 -3.91 16.48
N PHE A 459 -23.99 -4.61 16.14
CA PHE A 459 -24.64 -5.60 16.97
C PHE A 459 -23.99 -6.96 16.75
N TYR A 460 -23.44 -7.53 17.81
CA TYR A 460 -23.00 -8.92 17.86
C TYR A 460 -24.05 -9.71 18.64
N MET A 461 -24.75 -10.61 17.95
CA MET A 461 -25.76 -11.45 18.59
C MET A 461 -25.29 -12.89 18.56
N GLY A 462 -24.87 -13.39 19.71
CA GLY A 462 -24.31 -14.73 19.86
C GLY A 462 -24.84 -15.39 21.11
N ASP A 463 -25.49 -16.53 20.95
CA ASP A 463 -25.92 -17.43 22.02
C ASP A 463 -25.78 -18.90 21.56
N LEU A 464 -26.19 -19.85 22.39
CA LEU A 464 -26.05 -21.30 22.15
C LEU A 464 -27.25 -21.94 21.42
N LYS A 465 -28.20 -21.16 20.90
CA LYS A 465 -29.41 -21.66 20.24
C LYS A 465 -29.46 -21.21 18.79
N SER A 466 -29.18 -22.15 17.88
CA SER A 466 -29.38 -21.94 16.43
C SER A 466 -30.86 -21.78 16.10
N ASP A 467 -31.17 -21.11 15.01
CA ASP A 467 -32.51 -21.03 14.40
C ASP A 467 -33.60 -20.17 15.11
N GLU A 468 -33.29 -19.43 16.19
CA GLU A 468 -34.23 -18.47 16.79
C GLU A 468 -34.28 -17.11 16.06
N GLU A 469 -35.44 -16.44 16.08
CA GLU A 469 -35.64 -15.07 15.59
C GLU A 469 -34.97 -14.07 16.55
N LYS A 470 -33.67 -13.80 16.31
CA LYS A 470 -32.85 -12.98 17.21
C LYS A 470 -32.99 -11.49 16.98
N PHE A 471 -33.19 -11.06 15.74
CA PHE A 471 -33.42 -9.65 15.43
C PHE A 471 -34.69 -9.53 14.60
N THR A 472 -35.73 -8.92 15.20
CA THR A 472 -37.03 -8.74 14.57
C THR A 472 -37.34 -7.25 14.40
N VAL A 473 -37.78 -6.90 13.19
CA VAL A 473 -38.29 -5.58 12.85
C VAL A 473 -39.69 -5.76 12.28
N THR A 474 -40.67 -5.10 12.87
CA THR A 474 -42.08 -5.23 12.48
C THR A 474 -42.76 -3.88 12.34
N GLY A 475 -43.35 -3.64 11.17
CA GLY A 475 -44.15 -2.47 10.83
C GLY A 475 -43.37 -1.32 10.19
N GLY A 476 -44.13 -0.34 9.69
CA GLY A 476 -43.66 0.79 8.89
C GLY A 476 -42.82 1.85 9.59
N ASN A 477 -42.28 2.78 8.81
CA ASN A 477 -41.48 3.94 9.20
C ASN A 477 -40.31 3.61 10.13
N THR A 478 -39.66 2.47 9.88
CA THR A 478 -38.63 1.95 10.77
C THR A 478 -37.28 2.04 10.10
N ARG A 479 -36.27 2.51 10.84
CA ARG A 479 -34.91 2.72 10.31
C ARG A 479 -33.90 2.07 11.24
N VAL A 480 -33.08 1.18 10.69
CA VAL A 480 -31.97 0.56 11.41
C VAL A 480 -30.68 0.84 10.66
N THR A 481 -29.84 1.69 11.25
CA THR A 481 -28.52 2.00 10.71
C THR A 481 -27.44 1.35 11.57
N ALA A 482 -27.14 0.08 11.34
CA ALA A 482 -26.11 -0.64 12.08
C ALA A 482 -25.69 -1.90 11.34
N ASN A 483 -24.48 -2.36 11.63
CA ASN A 483 -24.08 -3.71 11.25
C ASN A 483 -24.67 -4.70 12.24
N ILE A 484 -25.15 -5.84 11.74
CA ILE A 484 -25.73 -6.90 12.55
C ILE A 484 -25.00 -8.19 12.20
N TYR A 485 -24.33 -8.77 13.18
CA TYR A 485 -23.61 -10.02 13.04
C TYR A 485 -24.17 -11.06 14.00
N MET A 486 -24.85 -12.05 13.44
CA MET A 486 -25.54 -13.13 14.15
C MET A 486 -25.46 -14.47 13.39
N PRO A 487 -24.28 -15.10 13.36
CA PRO A 487 -24.02 -16.27 12.53
C PRO A 487 -24.95 -17.47 12.82
N ASP A 488 -25.52 -17.53 14.02
CA ASP A 488 -26.39 -18.60 14.51
C ASP A 488 -27.83 -18.11 14.80
N GLY A 489 -28.31 -17.10 14.07
CA GLY A 489 -29.64 -16.54 14.29
C GLY A 489 -30.34 -16.03 13.03
N LYS A 490 -31.67 -15.91 13.10
CA LYS A 490 -32.49 -15.43 11.99
C LYS A 490 -32.74 -13.91 12.07
N LEU A 491 -32.51 -13.22 10.96
CA LEU A 491 -32.98 -11.85 10.73
C LEU A 491 -34.38 -11.88 10.14
N LYS A 492 -35.35 -11.26 10.80
CA LYS A 492 -36.72 -11.14 10.29
C LYS A 492 -37.14 -9.68 10.21
N VAL A 493 -37.47 -9.24 9.00
CA VAL A 493 -37.92 -7.87 8.74
C VAL A 493 -39.27 -7.93 8.04
N ILE A 494 -40.30 -7.34 8.66
CA ILE A 494 -41.66 -7.36 8.16
C ILE A 494 -42.15 -5.91 8.09
N SER A 495 -42.36 -5.39 6.89
CA SER A 495 -43.12 -4.15 6.68
C SER A 495 -44.64 -4.41 6.87
N THR A 496 -45.41 -3.39 7.21
CA THR A 496 -46.81 -3.42 7.69
C THR A 496 -47.80 -4.11 6.73
N ASP A 497 -47.47 -4.26 5.45
CA ASP A 497 -48.31 -4.89 4.42
C ASP A 497 -47.91 -6.35 4.09
N ALA A 498 -47.82 -7.22 5.09
CA ALA A 498 -47.43 -8.61 4.86
C ALA A 498 -48.54 -9.49 4.23
N ASP A 499 -49.82 -9.09 4.32
CA ASP A 499 -50.97 -9.94 4.01
C ASP A 499 -52.03 -9.33 3.05
N ASN A 500 -51.84 -8.10 2.55
CA ASN A 500 -52.81 -7.48 1.65
C ASN A 500 -52.22 -7.27 0.25
N ASP A 501 -52.42 -8.26 -0.62
CA ASP A 501 -51.90 -8.33 -2.00
C ASP A 501 -52.47 -7.26 -2.96
N ASP A 502 -53.35 -6.36 -2.48
CA ASP A 502 -54.15 -5.45 -3.31
C ASP A 502 -53.67 -3.98 -3.36
N HIS A 503 -52.59 -3.59 -2.66
CA HIS A 503 -52.07 -2.22 -2.74
C HIS A 503 -50.57 -2.16 -3.12
N PRO A 504 -50.21 -2.45 -4.38
CA PRO A 504 -48.83 -2.28 -4.86
C PRO A 504 -48.44 -0.81 -5.08
N ASN A 505 -49.36 0.14 -4.94
CA ASN A 505 -49.12 1.57 -5.05
C ASN A 505 -49.99 2.32 -4.04
N CYS A 506 -49.40 3.18 -3.20
CA CYS A 506 -50.10 4.38 -2.70
C CYS A 506 -50.31 5.34 -3.89
N ASN A 507 -51.14 4.94 -4.86
CA ASN A 507 -51.64 5.84 -5.89
C ASN A 507 -52.82 6.61 -5.30
N HIS A 508 -52.52 7.69 -4.57
CA HIS A 508 -53.51 8.70 -4.28
C HIS A 508 -53.75 9.54 -5.53
N GLN A 509 -54.53 9.00 -6.48
CA GLN A 509 -55.22 9.87 -7.42
C GLN A 509 -56.31 10.59 -6.63
N ALA A 510 -56.20 11.92 -6.54
CA ALA A 510 -57.28 12.74 -6.02
C ALA A 510 -58.54 12.50 -6.85
N HIS A 511 -59.52 11.80 -6.29
CA HIS A 511 -60.84 11.74 -6.89
C HIS A 511 -61.53 13.05 -6.55
N THR A 512 -61.84 13.84 -7.57
CA THR A 512 -62.70 15.01 -7.43
C THR A 512 -64.11 14.55 -7.06
N ALA A 513 -64.84 15.40 -6.32
CA ALA A 513 -66.12 15.13 -5.65
C ALA A 513 -67.30 14.67 -6.54
N GLY A 514 -67.07 14.29 -7.80
CA GLY A 514 -68.11 13.95 -8.78
C GLY A 514 -68.45 12.45 -8.95
N ASN A 515 -67.65 11.51 -8.41
CA ASN A 515 -67.86 10.08 -8.65
C ASN A 515 -67.91 9.25 -7.35
N CYS A 516 -69.04 9.28 -6.65
CA CYS A 516 -69.40 8.24 -5.66
C CYS A 516 -70.52 7.35 -6.23
N PRO A 517 -70.28 6.07 -6.54
CA PRO A 517 -71.30 5.18 -7.06
C PRO A 517 -72.03 4.47 -5.91
N HIS A 518 -72.74 5.22 -5.07
CA HIS A 518 -73.61 4.63 -4.04
C HIS A 518 -75.00 5.25 -4.13
N ARG A 519 -75.91 4.58 -4.85
CA ARG A 519 -77.34 4.80 -4.70
C ARG A 519 -77.76 4.20 -3.35
N GLY A 520 -78.17 5.02 -2.39
CA GLY A 520 -79.11 4.55 -1.35
C GLY A 520 -78.90 4.95 0.11
N HIS A 521 -77.92 5.75 0.50
CA HIS A 521 -77.79 6.18 1.91
C HIS A 521 -77.49 7.67 2.08
N ASP A 522 -78.13 8.27 3.09
CA ASP A 522 -78.14 9.71 3.38
C ASP A 522 -76.74 10.28 3.65
N HIS A 523 -76.51 11.47 3.07
CA HIS A 523 -75.24 12.18 3.00
C HIS A 523 -74.84 12.91 4.29
N ASN A 524 -74.49 12.18 5.36
CA ASN A 524 -73.93 12.83 6.57
C ASN A 524 -72.70 12.13 7.17
N ASP A 525 -72.07 11.19 6.48
CA ASP A 525 -70.87 10.50 6.98
C ASP A 525 -69.77 10.39 5.91
N CYS A 526 -69.39 11.55 5.35
CA CYS A 526 -68.15 11.68 4.61
C CYS A 526 -67.15 12.48 5.46
N ASP A 527 -66.60 11.87 6.52
CA ASP A 527 -65.34 12.35 7.10
C ASP A 527 -64.22 12.10 6.07
N HIS A 528 -64.07 13.05 5.15
CA HIS A 528 -62.90 13.15 4.31
C HIS A 528 -61.73 13.66 5.16
N HIS A 529 -61.11 12.78 5.95
CA HIS A 529 -59.74 13.00 6.36
C HIS A 529 -58.86 12.87 5.11
N ALA A 530 -58.51 14.02 4.55
CA ALA A 530 -57.45 14.11 3.56
C ALA A 530 -56.16 13.59 4.21
N HIS A 531 -55.82 12.34 3.94
CA HIS A 531 -54.54 11.78 4.31
C HIS A 531 -53.44 12.52 3.54
N SER A 532 -52.67 13.33 4.27
CA SER A 532 -51.50 14.00 3.71
C SER A 532 -50.44 12.95 3.33
N ALA A 533 -49.46 13.32 2.51
CA ALA A 533 -48.39 12.44 2.00
C ALA A 533 -47.55 11.68 3.07
N GLY A 534 -47.86 11.83 4.36
CA GLY A 534 -47.25 11.11 5.49
C GLY A 534 -48.00 9.86 5.99
N ASP A 535 -49.17 9.51 5.42
CA ASP A 535 -49.99 8.37 5.90
C ASP A 535 -49.67 7.01 5.26
N CYS A 536 -48.67 6.94 4.36
CA CYS A 536 -48.17 5.70 3.75
C CYS A 536 -46.69 5.42 4.08
N ASP A 537 -46.15 5.91 5.21
CA ASP A 537 -44.74 5.69 5.54
C ASP A 537 -44.53 4.26 6.07
N ASP A 538 -44.76 3.24 5.24
CA ASP A 538 -44.65 1.82 5.56
C ASP A 538 -43.26 1.24 5.29
N ASP A 539 -42.33 2.08 4.85
CA ASP A 539 -40.98 1.68 4.49
C ASP A 539 -40.16 1.22 5.72
N VAL A 540 -39.38 0.17 5.51
CA VAL A 540 -38.35 -0.26 6.47
C VAL A 540 -36.98 -0.13 5.84
N TYR A 541 -36.15 0.74 6.40
CA TYR A 541 -34.78 0.97 5.94
C TYR A 541 -33.78 0.23 6.81
N MET A 542 -33.07 -0.71 6.21
CA MET A 542 -31.98 -1.47 6.83
C MET A 542 -30.65 -1.05 6.18
N THR A 543 -29.84 -0.27 6.89
CA THR A 543 -28.56 0.26 6.39
C THR A 543 -27.41 -0.31 7.21
N GLY A 544 -26.56 -1.14 6.60
CA GLY A 544 -25.52 -1.88 7.31
C GLY A 544 -24.99 -3.09 6.54
N LEU A 545 -24.09 -3.82 7.19
CA LEU A 545 -23.77 -5.22 6.85
C LEU A 545 -24.60 -6.15 7.74
N PHE A 546 -25.35 -7.06 7.12
CA PHE A 546 -26.21 -8.03 7.79
C PHE A 546 -25.67 -9.44 7.56
N ILE A 547 -25.00 -9.99 8.57
CA ILE A 547 -24.54 -11.37 8.59
C ILE A 547 -25.43 -12.18 9.52
N ALA A 548 -26.13 -13.17 8.99
CA ALA A 548 -27.09 -13.97 9.75
C ALA A 548 -27.00 -15.47 9.41
N GLU A 549 -27.56 -16.34 10.25
CA GLU A 549 -27.76 -17.74 9.86
C GLU A 549 -28.73 -17.82 8.69
N SER A 550 -29.86 -17.14 8.80
CA SER A 550 -30.86 -17.01 7.74
C SER A 550 -31.50 -15.62 7.76
N LEU A 551 -32.04 -15.19 6.64
CA LEU A 551 -32.71 -13.90 6.51
C LEU A 551 -34.07 -14.06 5.84
N GLU A 552 -35.07 -13.39 6.39
CA GLU A 552 -36.40 -13.29 5.81
C GLU A 552 -36.90 -11.84 5.83
N SER A 553 -37.26 -11.33 4.65
CA SER A 553 -37.97 -10.06 4.50
C SER A 553 -39.35 -10.26 3.91
N ARG A 554 -40.37 -9.61 4.49
CA ARG A 554 -41.77 -9.62 4.06
C ARG A 554 -42.34 -8.20 4.02
N GLY A 555 -43.45 -8.03 3.32
CA GLY A 555 -44.03 -6.72 2.99
C GLY A 555 -43.39 -6.11 1.74
N ASN A 556 -43.99 -5.04 1.23
CA ASN A 556 -43.69 -4.48 -0.09
C ASN A 556 -42.59 -3.40 -0.11
N THR A 557 -42.02 -3.03 1.05
CA THR A 557 -41.18 -1.83 1.18
C THR A 557 -39.98 -1.98 2.10
N VAL A 558 -39.31 -3.15 2.12
CA VAL A 558 -38.03 -3.31 2.81
C VAL A 558 -36.87 -2.91 1.89
N ILE A 559 -36.10 -1.91 2.31
CA ILE A 559 -34.98 -1.34 1.55
C ILE A 559 -33.68 -1.63 2.29
N TRP A 560 -32.81 -2.40 1.66
CA TRP A 560 -31.49 -2.77 2.14
C TRP A 560 -30.41 -1.91 1.47
N ASN A 561 -29.58 -1.29 2.29
CA ASN A 561 -28.45 -0.48 1.85
C ASN A 561 -27.17 -0.92 2.56
N SER A 562 -26.07 -0.93 1.81
CA SER A 562 -24.75 -0.93 2.42
C SER A 562 -24.50 0.37 3.18
N PHE A 563 -23.68 0.29 4.22
CA PHE A 563 -23.30 1.45 5.01
C PHE A 563 -22.29 2.32 4.24
N ALA A 564 -22.60 3.61 4.08
CA ALA A 564 -21.71 4.57 3.43
C ALA A 564 -20.84 5.26 4.49
N CYS A 565 -19.55 4.95 4.54
CA CYS A 565 -18.60 5.66 5.41
C CYS A 565 -18.27 7.04 4.81
N GLY A 566 -19.14 8.01 5.06
CA GLY A 566 -18.77 9.43 5.05
C GLY A 566 -18.19 9.83 6.42
N THR A 567 -17.45 10.95 6.46
CA THR A 567 -17.04 11.57 7.72
C THR A 567 -18.26 11.77 8.63
N PRO A 568 -18.17 11.47 9.95
CA PRO A 568 -19.29 11.66 10.87
C PRO A 568 -19.82 13.10 10.77
N PRO A 569 -21.14 13.32 10.79
CA PRO A 569 -21.67 14.68 10.94
C PRO A 569 -21.13 15.30 12.23
N ALA A 570 -20.78 16.58 12.18
CA ALA A 570 -20.37 17.33 13.36
C ALA A 570 -21.44 17.22 14.46
N VAL A 571 -20.99 16.89 15.67
CA VAL A 571 -21.82 16.77 16.87
C VAL A 571 -22.66 18.04 17.03
N LEU A 572 -23.99 17.92 16.97
CA LEU A 572 -24.89 18.99 17.40
C LEU A 572 -24.76 19.13 18.92
N THR A 573 -24.04 20.17 19.36
CA THR A 573 -23.92 20.54 20.76
C THR A 573 -25.21 21.22 21.24
N GLY A 574 -26.09 20.46 21.89
CA GLY A 574 -27.18 20.98 22.70
C GLY A 574 -26.74 21.23 24.14
N THR A 575 -27.06 22.40 24.68
CA THR A 575 -26.70 22.93 25.99
C THR A 575 -27.22 22.08 27.17
N LYS A 576 -26.37 21.95 28.19
CA LYS A 576 -26.56 21.22 29.46
C LYS A 576 -27.76 21.72 30.28
N ALA A 577 -28.45 20.78 30.92
CA ALA A 577 -28.85 20.91 32.33
C ALA A 577 -28.74 19.53 32.98
N SER A 578 -27.85 19.42 33.95
CA SER A 578 -27.57 18.23 34.75
C SER A 578 -28.37 18.32 36.05
N SER A 579 -29.10 17.27 36.40
CA SER A 579 -29.44 17.00 37.79
C SER A 579 -29.23 15.51 38.06
N THR A 580 -28.27 15.23 38.92
CA THR A 580 -27.97 13.91 39.49
C THR A 580 -28.89 13.66 40.67
N GLN A 581 -29.60 12.52 40.71
CA GLN A 581 -29.87 11.85 41.99
C GLN A 581 -30.22 10.36 41.83
N SER A 582 -29.82 9.63 42.86
CA SER A 582 -29.66 8.19 43.04
C SER A 582 -30.95 7.45 43.44
N VAL A 583 -31.10 6.21 42.98
CA VAL A 583 -32.14 5.28 43.47
C VAL A 583 -31.48 4.10 44.19
N THR A 584 -31.96 3.87 45.41
CA THR A 584 -31.53 2.90 46.42
C THR A 584 -31.83 1.45 46.01
N GLY A 585 -30.86 0.56 46.20
CA GLY A 585 -31.00 -0.88 45.98
C GLY A 585 -31.36 -1.63 47.26
N GLU A 586 -32.13 -2.71 47.09
CA GLU A 586 -32.44 -3.68 48.14
C GLU A 586 -32.09 -5.09 47.63
N SER A 587 -31.65 -5.96 48.53
CA SER A 587 -30.67 -7.02 48.26
C SER A 587 -31.12 -8.43 48.67
N VAL A 588 -30.56 -9.42 47.95
CA VAL A 588 -30.21 -10.82 48.32
C VAL A 588 -31.26 -11.95 48.18
N LYS A 589 -30.92 -12.95 47.33
CA LYS A 589 -30.68 -14.41 47.59
C LYS A 589 -30.82 -15.21 46.28
N THR A 590 -29.72 -15.50 45.58
CA THR A 590 -28.98 -16.78 45.55
C THR A 590 -29.83 -18.01 45.29
N GLU A 591 -29.77 -18.57 44.07
CA GLU A 591 -29.40 -19.97 43.84
C GLU A 591 -29.04 -20.25 42.35
N THR A 592 -27.80 -20.74 42.20
CA THR A 592 -27.20 -21.67 41.21
C THR A 592 -27.53 -21.62 39.71
N SER A 593 -26.47 -21.42 38.91
CA SER A 593 -26.43 -21.38 37.45
C SER A 593 -25.75 -22.62 36.85
N GLU A 594 -26.21 -22.93 35.64
CA GLU A 594 -25.78 -23.83 34.55
C GLU A 594 -24.28 -24.09 34.32
N THR A 595 -23.93 -25.15 33.56
CA THR A 595 -22.58 -25.35 32.97
C THR A 595 -22.59 -25.88 31.53
N ASP A 596 -21.97 -25.11 30.63
CA ASP A 596 -21.29 -25.55 29.40
C ASP A 596 -19.81 -25.90 29.74
N LEU A 597 -19.13 -26.74 28.92
CA LEU A 597 -17.85 -27.42 29.21
C LEU A 597 -16.92 -26.71 30.22
N LYS A 598 -16.90 -27.23 31.45
CA LYS A 598 -16.07 -26.79 32.56
C LYS A 598 -14.96 -27.82 32.81
N VAL A 599 -13.74 -27.32 33.00
CA VAL A 599 -12.56 -28.14 33.28
C VAL A 599 -12.00 -27.68 34.62
N THR A 600 -12.07 -28.55 35.62
CA THR A 600 -11.52 -28.29 36.96
C THR A 600 -10.25 -29.10 37.15
N VAL A 601 -9.17 -28.47 37.63
CA VAL A 601 -7.87 -29.13 37.84
C VAL A 601 -7.60 -29.22 39.33
N MET A 602 -7.33 -30.42 39.84
CA MET A 602 -7.06 -30.65 41.27
C MET A 602 -6.00 -31.75 41.50
N PRO A 603 -5.04 -31.57 42.41
CA PRO A 603 -4.63 -30.28 42.98
C PRO A 603 -3.89 -29.41 41.93
N ASN A 604 -3.94 -28.09 42.06
CA ASN A 604 -3.17 -27.17 41.23
C ASN A 604 -2.78 -25.92 42.06
N PRO A 605 -1.49 -25.72 42.42
CA PRO A 605 -0.33 -26.51 42.01
C PRO A 605 -0.31 -27.96 42.51
N SER A 606 0.43 -28.85 41.83
CA SER A 606 0.65 -30.25 42.24
C SER A 606 2.13 -30.63 42.15
N ASN A 607 2.60 -31.48 43.05
CA ASN A 607 3.95 -32.05 43.02
C ASN A 607 3.97 -33.50 42.45
N THR A 608 2.82 -34.13 42.30
CA THR A 608 2.69 -35.53 41.83
C THR A 608 1.99 -35.58 40.48
N PHE A 609 0.67 -35.44 40.43
CA PHE A 609 -0.15 -35.46 39.22
C PHE A 609 -1.34 -34.48 39.34
N PHE A 610 -1.99 -34.17 38.23
CA PHE A 610 -3.23 -33.39 38.16
C PHE A 610 -4.39 -34.30 37.82
N THR A 611 -5.53 -34.13 38.50
CA THR A 611 -6.82 -34.69 38.09
C THR A 611 -7.63 -33.61 37.41
N LEU A 612 -7.97 -33.82 36.14
CA LEU A 612 -8.86 -32.97 35.37
C LEU A 612 -10.27 -33.56 35.47
N LYS A 613 -11.23 -32.78 35.97
CA LYS A 613 -12.66 -33.09 35.92
C LYS A 613 -13.28 -32.30 34.78
N PHE A 614 -13.86 -33.00 33.81
CA PHE A 614 -14.62 -32.40 32.73
C PHE A 614 -16.09 -32.43 33.10
N GLU A 615 -16.82 -31.34 32.92
CA GLU A 615 -18.27 -31.24 33.16
C GLU A 615 -18.88 -30.57 31.93
N SER A 616 -19.66 -31.29 31.12
CA SER A 616 -20.21 -30.82 29.85
C SER A 616 -21.59 -31.42 29.59
N ARG A 617 -22.49 -30.63 29.01
CA ARG A 617 -23.82 -31.09 28.56
C ARG A 617 -23.80 -31.80 27.20
N PHE A 618 -22.67 -31.80 26.50
CA PHE A 618 -22.50 -32.50 25.23
C PHE A 618 -21.90 -33.89 25.48
N GLU A 619 -22.45 -34.93 24.84
CA GLU A 619 -21.93 -36.30 24.94
C GLU A 619 -20.76 -36.59 23.98
N THR A 620 -20.40 -35.63 23.13
CA THR A 620 -19.30 -35.80 22.16
C THR A 620 -17.96 -36.00 22.87
N PRO A 621 -17.06 -36.87 22.35
CA PRO A 621 -15.79 -37.12 23.02
C PRO A 621 -14.87 -35.89 23.04
N LEU A 622 -14.13 -35.75 24.13
CA LEU A 622 -13.15 -34.70 24.36
C LEU A 622 -11.77 -35.08 23.79
N HIS A 623 -11.04 -34.07 23.34
CA HIS A 623 -9.64 -34.13 22.95
C HIS A 623 -8.83 -33.22 23.88
N LEU A 624 -7.83 -33.79 24.55
CA LEU A 624 -6.90 -33.07 25.42
C LEU A 624 -5.52 -33.00 24.76
N ARG A 625 -4.91 -31.82 24.81
CA ARG A 625 -3.52 -31.59 24.44
C ARG A 625 -2.85 -30.75 25.52
N VAL A 626 -1.75 -31.23 26.08
CA VAL A 626 -0.98 -30.54 27.13
C VAL A 626 0.34 -30.06 26.55
N MET A 627 0.65 -28.78 26.75
CA MET A 627 1.86 -28.13 26.27
C MET A 627 2.70 -27.60 27.43
N ASP A 628 4.01 -27.66 27.33
CA ASP A 628 4.91 -26.93 28.24
C ASP A 628 4.98 -25.43 27.89
N ALA A 629 5.71 -24.65 28.68
CA ALA A 629 5.83 -23.20 28.50
C ALA A 629 6.53 -22.77 27.20
N SER A 630 7.23 -23.67 26.48
CA SER A 630 7.82 -23.40 25.17
C SER A 630 6.91 -23.83 24.01
N GLY A 631 5.71 -24.36 24.30
CA GLY A 631 4.72 -24.79 23.32
C GLY A 631 4.90 -26.22 22.83
N ARG A 632 5.83 -27.00 23.40
CA ARG A 632 6.02 -28.41 23.03
C ARG A 632 4.90 -29.24 23.64
N VAL A 633 4.26 -30.10 22.85
CA VAL A 633 3.24 -31.03 23.33
C VAL A 633 3.90 -32.12 24.18
N VAL A 634 3.45 -32.26 25.43
CA VAL A 634 3.99 -33.21 26.41
C VAL A 634 3.03 -34.34 26.77
N ASP A 635 1.73 -34.18 26.47
CA ASP A 635 0.71 -35.23 26.59
C ASP A 635 -0.44 -34.91 25.62
N ALA A 636 -1.06 -35.93 25.02
CA ALA A 636 -2.20 -35.78 24.14
C ALA A 636 -3.10 -37.02 24.26
N ARG A 637 -4.39 -36.79 24.48
CA ARG A 637 -5.39 -37.86 24.66
C ARG A 637 -6.65 -37.53 23.88
N SER A 638 -7.22 -38.54 23.24
CA SER A 638 -8.44 -38.42 22.43
C SER A 638 -9.50 -39.40 22.92
N LYS A 639 -10.75 -39.18 22.49
CA LYS A 639 -11.91 -40.02 22.86
C LYS A 639 -12.18 -40.06 24.38
N ILE A 640 -11.89 -38.97 25.08
CA ILE A 640 -12.20 -38.86 26.52
C ILE A 640 -13.71 -38.66 26.67
N GLY A 641 -14.36 -39.43 27.54
CA GLY A 641 -15.81 -39.31 27.76
C GLY A 641 -16.19 -37.93 28.31
N ALA A 642 -17.31 -37.38 27.84
CA ALA A 642 -17.93 -36.22 28.48
C ALA A 642 -18.24 -36.54 29.95
N ASN A 643 -18.13 -35.55 30.85
CA ASN A 643 -18.36 -35.72 32.30
C ASN A 643 -17.41 -36.70 33.03
N SER A 644 -16.23 -36.98 32.47
CA SER A 644 -15.23 -37.90 33.07
C SER A 644 -14.15 -37.17 33.87
N THR A 645 -13.34 -37.95 34.60
CA THR A 645 -12.10 -37.47 35.22
C THR A 645 -10.88 -38.13 34.59
N LEU A 646 -9.77 -37.40 34.53
CA LEU A 646 -8.55 -37.83 33.88
C LEU A 646 -7.32 -37.40 34.68
N GLN A 647 -6.45 -38.35 35.01
CA GLN A 647 -5.17 -38.06 35.66
C GLN A 647 -4.03 -37.91 34.64
N ILE A 648 -3.28 -36.81 34.77
CA ILE A 648 -2.13 -36.45 33.93
C ILE A 648 -0.98 -35.91 34.79
N GLY A 649 0.22 -35.80 34.24
CA GLY A 649 1.31 -35.02 34.86
C GLY A 649 2.20 -35.73 35.88
N ALA A 650 2.04 -37.04 36.08
CA ALA A 650 2.92 -37.85 36.93
C ALA A 650 4.40 -37.80 36.49
N GLY A 651 4.65 -37.73 35.18
CA GLY A 651 6.00 -37.64 34.60
C GLY A 651 6.45 -36.23 34.21
N TYR A 652 5.71 -35.18 34.60
CA TYR A 652 6.09 -33.81 34.24
C TYR A 652 7.19 -33.28 35.15
N SER A 653 8.20 -32.66 34.55
CA SER A 653 9.19 -31.86 35.26
C SER A 653 8.54 -30.65 35.94
N SER A 654 9.18 -30.06 36.95
CA SER A 654 8.66 -28.85 37.58
C SER A 654 8.57 -27.70 36.56
N GLY A 655 7.41 -27.06 36.45
CA GLY A 655 7.16 -26.03 35.43
C GLY A 655 5.69 -25.67 35.25
N LYS A 656 5.44 -24.70 34.35
CA LYS A 656 4.09 -24.30 33.92
C LYS A 656 3.71 -25.07 32.65
N TYR A 657 2.50 -25.60 32.63
CA TYR A 657 1.92 -26.30 31.50
C TYR A 657 0.53 -25.74 31.18
N TYR A 658 0.07 -25.94 29.96
CA TYR A 658 -1.24 -25.52 29.47
C TYR A 658 -1.97 -26.73 28.89
N ALA A 659 -3.09 -27.11 29.50
CA ALA A 659 -3.97 -28.16 29.02
C ALA A 659 -5.10 -27.53 28.18
N GLU A 660 -5.06 -27.77 26.88
CA GLU A 660 -6.09 -27.41 25.92
C GLU A 660 -7.06 -28.59 25.74
N VAL A 661 -8.33 -28.35 26.00
CA VAL A 661 -9.42 -29.33 25.92
C VAL A 661 -10.38 -28.88 24.84
N VAL A 662 -10.65 -29.75 23.87
CA VAL A 662 -11.54 -29.49 22.74
C VAL A 662 -12.69 -30.50 22.75
N GLN A 663 -13.92 -30.02 22.63
CA GLN A 663 -15.12 -30.84 22.49
C GLN A 663 -15.96 -30.27 21.35
N GLY A 664 -16.04 -30.97 20.22
CA GLY A 664 -16.59 -30.39 18.99
C GLY A 664 -15.84 -29.12 18.59
N GLY A 665 -16.54 -27.99 18.52
CA GLY A 665 -15.95 -26.66 18.25
C GLY A 665 -15.52 -25.87 19.49
N ILE A 666 -15.83 -26.36 20.70
CA ILE A 666 -15.54 -25.64 21.96
C ILE A 666 -14.12 -25.96 22.41
N ARG A 667 -13.33 -24.92 22.70
CA ARG A 667 -11.97 -25.03 23.23
C ARG A 667 -11.86 -24.35 24.59
N LYS A 668 -11.29 -25.05 25.57
CA LYS A 668 -10.96 -24.53 26.90
C LYS A 668 -9.51 -24.81 27.22
N THR A 669 -8.80 -23.79 27.69
CA THR A 669 -7.40 -23.93 28.12
C THR A 669 -7.30 -23.67 29.61
N VAL A 670 -6.67 -24.59 30.35
CA VAL A 670 -6.41 -24.45 31.78
C VAL A 670 -4.92 -24.56 32.06
N GLN A 671 -4.42 -23.73 32.97
CA GLN A 671 -3.02 -23.74 33.37
C GLN A 671 -2.77 -24.78 34.46
N LEU A 672 -1.68 -25.54 34.34
CA LEU A 672 -1.22 -26.51 35.33
C LEU A 672 0.14 -26.06 35.87
N ILE A 673 0.32 -26.10 37.19
CA ILE A 673 1.57 -25.72 37.86
C ILE A 673 2.15 -26.95 38.54
N LYS A 674 3.24 -27.51 37.97
CA LYS A 674 3.95 -28.67 38.52
C LYS A 674 5.07 -28.17 39.43
N GLY A 675 4.97 -28.37 40.74
CA GLY A 675 6.03 -28.03 41.68
C GLY A 675 7.14 -29.09 41.70
N ARG A 676 8.24 -28.77 42.39
CA ARG A 676 9.34 -29.73 42.64
C ARG A 676 8.79 -30.82 43.57
N GLY A 677 8.73 -32.05 43.05
CA GLY A 677 8.35 -33.24 43.80
C GLY A 677 9.46 -33.71 44.72
#